data_AF-A0A6I8P393-F1
#
_entry.id   AF-A0A6I8P393-F1
#
_cell.length_a   1.000
_cell.length_b   1.000
_cell.length_c   1.000
_cell.angle_alpha   90.00
_cell.angle_beta   90.00
_cell.angle_gamma   90.00
#
_symmetry.space_group_name_H-M   'P 1'
#
loop_
_entity.id
_entity.type
_entity.pdbx_description
1 polymer ?
#
loop_
_entity_poly.entity_id
_entity_poly.type
_entity_poly.pdbx_seq_one_letter_code
_entity_poly.pdbx_strand_id
1 'polypeptide(L)'
;MFHRFIFLGNSNEIDIVHHVDIEANIATEVCLTVLDLLCLYTQLHQKQLQHSDCQNPRIKKVFDTYLLFLQINQSSVALKHVFAALRLFVGKFPSAFFQGQADLCGLFCYEVLKCCNHRSRSTQTEASALLYFFMRKNFEFNKQKSIVRSHLQLIKAVSQLIADAGIGGPRFQHSLAITNNFANGDKQMKSNNFPAEVKDLTKRIRTVLMATAQMKEHEKDPEMLVDLQYSLANSYASTPELRRTWLESMAKIHARNGDLSEAAMCYIHIAALIAEYLKRKGLFSMGWPAFLSITPNIKEEGAMKEDSGMQDTPYNESILVEQLNMCVEYLWKSERYELIADVNKPIIAVFEKQRDFKKLSDLYYDIHRSYLKVAEVVNSEKRLFGRYYRVAFYGQGFFEEEEGKEYIYKEPKLTGLSEISQRLLKLYADKFGADNVKIIQDSNKVNPKDLDPKLAYIQVTYVTPFFEEKEAEDRMTDFEMHHNINRFVFETPFTLSGKKHGGVEEQCKRRTILTSSHLFPYVKKRIQVINQMSTELNPIEVAIDEMTNKVAELKRLCAMEEVDMIRLQLKLQGSVSVKVNAGPMAYARAFLEETNAKKYPDNQVKLLKGIFRQFAETCGCALGVNERLIKEDQLEYQEEMKSHYKDMLHELSEIMNEQVSWIQSVSHMTFIHSFNILY
;
A
#
# COMPACT_ATOMS: atom_id res chain seq x y z
N MET A 1 -17.15 -34.75 30.10
CA MET A 1 -17.11 -35.81 31.14
C MET A 1 -16.23 -36.96 30.64
N PHE A 2 -14.93 -36.69 30.40
CA PHE A 2 -13.97 -37.68 29.91
C PHE A 2 -12.67 -37.52 30.71
N HIS A 3 -12.58 -38.22 31.83
CA HIS A 3 -11.34 -38.49 32.52
C HIS A 3 -11.50 -39.86 33.20
N ARG A 4 -11.07 -40.91 32.50
CA ARG A 4 -10.78 -42.24 33.06
C ARG A 4 -9.96 -43.03 32.04
N PHE A 5 -8.69 -42.68 31.94
CA PHE A 5 -7.66 -43.69 31.76
C PHE A 5 -7.08 -43.94 33.16
N ILE A 6 -6.71 -45.19 33.45
CA ILE A 6 -6.12 -45.73 34.69
C ILE A 6 -7.13 -46.51 35.57
N PHE A 7 -7.36 -47.78 35.24
CA PHE A 7 -6.90 -48.97 36.00
C PHE A 7 -7.46 -50.30 35.42
N LEU A 8 -6.71 -51.39 35.68
CA LEU A 8 -6.92 -52.82 35.37
C LEU A 8 -6.19 -53.22 34.06
N GLY A 9 -5.14 -54.04 34.04
CA GLY A 9 -4.87 -55.24 34.83
C GLY A 9 -5.18 -56.47 33.96
N ASN A 10 -4.20 -57.00 33.22
CA ASN A 10 -4.25 -58.26 32.44
C ASN A 10 -5.56 -58.54 31.65
N SER A 11 -5.98 -57.63 30.77
CA SER A 11 -7.00 -57.90 29.75
C SER A 11 -6.34 -58.19 28.40
N ASN A 12 -6.69 -59.31 27.75
CA ASN A 12 -6.21 -59.67 26.41
C ASN A 12 -6.47 -58.50 25.44
N GLU A 13 -5.53 -58.19 24.53
CA GLU A 13 -5.71 -57.15 23.49
C GLU A 13 -7.04 -57.29 22.73
N ILE A 14 -7.53 -58.53 22.59
CA ILE A 14 -8.80 -58.90 21.96
C ILE A 14 -10.01 -58.30 22.71
N ASP A 15 -10.00 -58.31 24.05
CA ASP A 15 -11.11 -57.78 24.85
C ASP A 15 -11.16 -56.26 24.79
N ILE A 16 -10.00 -55.61 24.72
CA ILE A 16 -9.89 -54.15 24.55
C ILE A 16 -10.43 -53.73 23.17
N VAL A 17 -10.03 -54.44 22.10
CA VAL A 17 -10.53 -54.18 20.74
C VAL A 17 -12.05 -54.36 20.67
N HIS A 18 -12.57 -55.44 21.24
CA HIS A 18 -14.01 -55.70 21.26
C HIS A 18 -14.81 -54.64 22.04
N HIS A 19 -14.29 -54.16 23.17
CA HIS A 19 -14.90 -53.06 23.92
C HIS A 19 -14.91 -51.74 23.13
N VAL A 20 -13.81 -51.41 22.46
CA VAL A 20 -13.71 -50.20 21.61
C VAL A 20 -14.71 -50.27 20.44
N ASP A 21 -14.87 -51.45 19.82
CA ASP A 21 -15.82 -51.63 18.72
C ASP A 21 -17.27 -51.49 19.19
N ILE A 22 -17.62 -52.03 20.37
CA ILE A 22 -18.95 -51.85 20.96
C ILE A 22 -19.24 -50.36 21.22
N GLU A 23 -18.30 -49.63 21.83
CA GLU A 23 -18.47 -48.20 22.09
C GLU A 23 -18.64 -47.40 20.79
N ALA A 24 -17.85 -47.72 19.75
CA ALA A 24 -17.95 -47.08 18.45
C ALA A 24 -19.30 -47.35 17.75
N ASN A 25 -19.82 -48.58 17.87
CA ASN A 25 -21.13 -48.96 17.33
C ASN A 25 -22.27 -48.28 18.08
N ILE A 26 -22.24 -48.27 19.42
CA ILE A 26 -23.24 -47.57 20.24
C ILE A 26 -23.25 -46.06 19.92
N ALA A 27 -22.08 -45.43 19.83
CA ALA A 27 -21.99 -44.03 19.44
C ALA A 27 -22.61 -43.78 18.05
N THR A 28 -22.36 -44.68 17.10
CA THR A 28 -22.94 -44.59 15.75
C THR A 28 -24.46 -44.74 15.78
N GLU A 29 -25.01 -45.70 16.53
CA GLU A 29 -26.46 -45.89 16.69
C GLU A 29 -27.15 -44.69 17.34
N VAL A 30 -26.54 -44.08 18.35
CA VAL A 30 -27.04 -42.84 18.96
C VAL A 30 -27.07 -41.72 17.92
N CYS A 31 -26.02 -41.58 17.11
CA CYS A 31 -26.01 -40.59 16.02
C CYS A 31 -27.14 -40.83 15.02
N LEU A 32 -27.34 -42.07 14.58
CA LEU A 32 -28.40 -42.42 13.63
C LEU A 32 -29.78 -42.12 14.20
N THR A 33 -30.03 -42.49 15.46
CA THR A 33 -31.30 -42.20 16.15
C THR A 33 -31.59 -40.70 16.17
N VAL A 34 -30.60 -39.87 16.49
CA VAL A 34 -30.78 -38.41 16.51
C VAL A 34 -30.99 -37.87 15.09
N LEU A 35 -30.28 -38.37 14.08
CA LEU A 35 -30.48 -37.98 12.68
C LEU A 35 -31.88 -38.35 12.17
N ASP A 36 -32.40 -39.52 12.54
CA ASP A 36 -33.74 -39.95 12.18
C ASP A 36 -34.81 -39.07 12.84
N LEU A 37 -34.64 -38.72 14.11
CA LEU A 37 -35.51 -37.78 14.82
C LEU A 37 -35.48 -36.38 14.18
N LEU A 38 -34.30 -35.90 13.79
CA LEU A 38 -34.16 -34.63 13.07
C LEU A 38 -34.85 -34.68 11.70
N CYS A 39 -34.70 -35.76 10.96
CA CYS A 39 -35.39 -35.98 9.69
C CYS A 39 -36.90 -35.98 9.86
N LEU A 40 -37.42 -36.74 10.83
CA LEU A 40 -38.85 -36.81 11.15
C LEU A 40 -39.40 -35.45 11.56
N TYR A 41 -38.71 -34.73 12.45
CA TYR A 41 -39.10 -33.38 12.86
C TYR A 41 -39.16 -32.43 11.66
N THR A 42 -38.15 -32.47 10.80
CA THR A 42 -38.07 -31.65 9.59
C THR A 42 -39.16 -32.00 8.56
N GLN A 43 -39.65 -33.24 8.56
CA GLN A 43 -40.79 -33.67 7.76
C GLN A 43 -42.11 -33.14 8.33
N LEU A 44 -42.37 -33.37 9.63
CA LEU A 44 -43.61 -32.97 10.29
C LEU A 44 -43.80 -31.45 10.36
N HIS A 45 -42.72 -30.71 10.62
CA HIS A 45 -42.76 -29.25 10.82
C HIS A 45 -42.36 -28.45 9.57
N GLN A 46 -42.38 -29.06 8.39
CA GLN A 46 -41.90 -28.44 7.14
C GLN A 46 -42.49 -27.04 6.89
N LYS A 47 -43.82 -26.88 7.00
CA LYS A 47 -44.48 -25.58 6.76
C LYS A 47 -44.00 -24.49 7.73
N GLN A 48 -43.77 -24.87 8.99
CA GLN A 48 -43.28 -23.95 10.01
C GLN A 48 -41.82 -23.57 9.77
N LEU A 49 -41.01 -24.51 9.28
CA LEU A 49 -39.61 -24.26 8.93
C LEU A 49 -39.48 -23.39 7.67
N GLN A 50 -40.40 -23.54 6.70
CA GLN A 50 -40.45 -22.73 5.48
C GLN A 50 -41.02 -21.32 5.67
N HIS A 51 -41.55 -21.01 6.86
CA HIS A 51 -42.08 -19.69 7.17
C HIS A 51 -41.00 -18.60 7.02
N SER A 52 -41.41 -17.43 6.54
CA SER A 52 -40.52 -16.28 6.28
C SER A 52 -39.33 -16.64 5.39
N ASP A 53 -39.55 -17.39 4.31
CA ASP A 53 -38.50 -17.84 3.38
C ASP A 53 -37.33 -18.55 4.08
N CYS A 54 -37.64 -19.36 5.09
CA CYS A 54 -36.66 -20.03 5.93
C CYS A 54 -35.72 -19.09 6.71
N GLN A 55 -36.10 -17.84 6.94
CA GLN A 55 -35.37 -16.87 7.77
C GLN A 55 -35.93 -16.82 9.19
N ASN A 56 -35.99 -17.98 9.86
CA ASN A 56 -36.55 -18.07 11.21
C ASN A 56 -35.60 -18.77 12.20
N PRO A 57 -35.68 -18.47 13.51
CA PRO A 57 -34.79 -19.08 14.49
C PRO A 57 -34.91 -20.61 14.60
N ARG A 58 -36.06 -21.20 14.21
CA ARG A 58 -36.30 -22.64 14.32
C ARG A 58 -35.44 -23.42 13.34
N ILE A 59 -35.40 -22.98 12.07
CA ILE A 59 -34.55 -23.65 11.08
C ILE A 59 -33.06 -23.50 11.40
N LYS A 60 -32.66 -22.36 11.96
CA LYS A 60 -31.30 -22.16 12.49
C LYS A 60 -30.97 -23.20 13.56
N LYS A 61 -31.84 -23.38 14.58
CA LYS A 61 -31.62 -24.40 15.62
C LYS A 61 -31.53 -25.84 15.08
N VAL A 62 -32.41 -26.20 14.14
CA VAL A 62 -32.36 -27.53 13.49
C VAL A 62 -31.03 -27.70 12.75
N PHE A 63 -30.62 -26.68 12.01
CA PHE A 63 -29.35 -26.68 11.27
C PHE A 63 -28.12 -26.72 12.18
N ASP A 64 -28.09 -25.92 13.25
CA ASP A 64 -27.02 -25.93 14.26
C ASP A 64 -26.87 -27.32 14.89
N THR A 65 -27.98 -28.05 15.06
CA THR A 65 -27.95 -29.44 15.56
C THR A 65 -27.29 -30.38 14.54
N TYR A 66 -27.56 -30.23 13.24
CA TYR A 66 -26.84 -30.97 12.21
C TYR A 66 -25.34 -30.63 12.18
N LEU A 67 -24.99 -29.35 12.33
CA LEU A 67 -23.59 -28.91 12.33
C LEU A 67 -22.82 -29.40 13.55
N LEU A 68 -23.48 -29.56 14.70
CA LEU A 68 -22.84 -30.07 15.91
C LEU A 68 -22.19 -31.44 15.66
N PHE A 69 -22.79 -32.29 14.81
CA PHE A 69 -22.19 -33.56 14.40
C PHE A 69 -20.85 -33.40 13.66
N LEU A 70 -20.67 -32.32 12.90
CA LEU A 70 -19.41 -32.04 12.20
C LEU A 70 -18.37 -31.39 13.12
N GLN A 71 -18.82 -30.72 14.19
CA GLN A 71 -17.96 -30.01 15.14
C GLN A 71 -17.36 -30.91 16.21
N ILE A 72 -17.94 -32.09 16.43
CA ILE A 72 -17.43 -33.11 17.35
C ILE A 72 -16.82 -34.28 16.57
N ASN A 73 -15.92 -35.02 17.21
CA ASN A 73 -15.32 -36.20 16.60
C ASN A 73 -16.38 -37.28 16.40
N GLN A 74 -16.53 -37.73 15.15
CA GLN A 74 -17.50 -38.75 14.76
C GLN A 74 -16.83 -39.91 14.02
N SER A 75 -17.46 -41.08 14.06
CA SER A 75 -17.02 -42.22 13.26
C SER A 75 -17.20 -41.94 11.77
N SER A 76 -16.37 -42.55 10.92
CA SER A 76 -16.49 -42.39 9.46
C SER A 76 -17.82 -42.93 8.91
N VAL A 77 -18.42 -43.89 9.61
CA VAL A 77 -19.76 -44.44 9.32
C VAL A 77 -20.83 -43.40 9.66
N ALA A 78 -20.83 -42.86 10.88
CA ALA A 78 -21.78 -41.83 11.30
C ALA A 78 -21.72 -40.60 10.36
N LEU A 79 -20.52 -40.13 10.00
CA LEU A 79 -20.35 -39.00 9.10
C LEU A 79 -20.98 -39.21 7.71
N LYS A 80 -20.97 -40.43 7.16
CA LYS A 80 -21.67 -40.72 5.89
C LYS A 80 -23.16 -40.44 5.99
N HIS A 81 -23.79 -40.84 7.10
CA HIS A 81 -25.20 -40.59 7.35
C HIS A 81 -25.48 -39.10 7.64
N VAL A 82 -24.59 -38.42 8.37
CA VAL A 82 -24.68 -36.97 8.58
C VAL A 82 -24.63 -36.22 7.24
N PHE A 83 -23.70 -36.56 6.33
CA PHE A 83 -23.61 -35.93 5.02
C PHE A 83 -24.85 -36.21 4.15
N ALA A 84 -25.40 -37.42 4.20
CA ALA A 84 -26.65 -37.75 3.52
C ALA A 84 -27.83 -36.94 4.06
N ALA A 85 -27.96 -36.82 5.37
CA ALA A 85 -29.01 -36.04 6.02
C ALA A 85 -28.88 -34.54 5.69
N LEU A 86 -27.67 -33.98 5.73
CA LEU A 86 -27.38 -32.61 5.31
C LEU A 86 -27.73 -32.37 3.83
N ARG A 87 -27.42 -33.34 2.95
CA ARG A 87 -27.79 -33.27 1.52
C ARG A 87 -29.31 -33.18 1.35
N LEU A 88 -30.06 -33.99 2.08
CA LEU A 88 -31.53 -33.96 2.09
C LEU A 88 -32.05 -32.62 2.63
N PHE A 89 -31.47 -32.14 3.72
CA PHE A 89 -31.85 -30.87 4.35
C PHE A 89 -31.65 -29.67 3.41
N VAL A 90 -30.47 -29.54 2.80
CA VAL A 90 -30.16 -28.50 1.80
C VAL A 90 -31.12 -28.59 0.61
N GLY A 91 -31.39 -29.82 0.12
CA GLY A 91 -32.32 -30.03 -0.99
C GLY A 91 -33.76 -29.59 -0.67
N LYS A 92 -34.17 -29.69 0.59
CA LYS A 92 -35.53 -29.37 1.05
C LYS A 92 -35.73 -27.90 1.41
N PHE A 93 -34.69 -27.21 1.88
CA PHE A 93 -34.74 -25.79 2.28
C PHE A 93 -33.65 -24.94 1.59
N PRO A 94 -33.61 -24.88 0.26
CA PRO A 94 -32.58 -24.11 -0.44
C PRO A 94 -32.63 -22.60 -0.12
N SER A 95 -33.82 -22.04 0.13
CA SER A 95 -33.98 -20.62 0.53
C SER A 95 -33.29 -20.28 1.85
N ALA A 96 -33.15 -21.24 2.77
CA ALA A 96 -32.44 -21.03 4.04
C ALA A 96 -30.96 -20.68 3.84
N PHE A 97 -30.36 -21.20 2.77
CA PHE A 97 -28.95 -21.03 2.45
C PHE A 97 -28.72 -19.93 1.42
N PHE A 98 -29.62 -19.80 0.45
CA PHE A 98 -29.39 -19.00 -0.76
C PHE A 98 -30.24 -17.72 -0.85
N GLN A 99 -31.05 -17.42 0.16
CA GLN A 99 -31.85 -16.21 0.26
C GLN A 99 -31.65 -15.54 1.63
N GLY A 100 -31.78 -14.22 1.74
CA GLY A 100 -31.64 -13.50 3.00
C GLY A 100 -30.21 -13.53 3.56
N GLN A 101 -30.04 -13.62 4.88
CA GLN A 101 -28.71 -13.60 5.49
C GLN A 101 -27.88 -14.84 5.14
N ALA A 102 -26.57 -14.65 4.89
CA ALA A 102 -25.68 -15.71 4.44
C ALA A 102 -25.12 -16.60 5.57
N ASP A 103 -25.52 -16.39 6.83
CA ASP A 103 -24.98 -17.07 8.02
C ASP A 103 -24.99 -18.60 7.90
N LEU A 104 -26.13 -19.20 7.55
CA LEU A 104 -26.24 -20.65 7.40
C LEU A 104 -25.34 -21.18 6.27
N CYS A 105 -25.25 -20.44 5.17
CA CYS A 105 -24.37 -20.78 4.05
C CYS A 105 -22.90 -20.73 4.46
N GLY A 106 -22.49 -19.68 5.18
CA GLY A 106 -21.15 -19.53 5.73
C GLY A 106 -20.75 -20.66 6.66
N LEU A 107 -21.59 -20.95 7.67
CA LEU A 107 -21.36 -22.04 8.63
C LEU A 107 -21.31 -23.41 7.95
N PHE A 108 -22.22 -23.66 7.00
CA PHE A 108 -22.21 -24.89 6.20
C PHE A 108 -20.89 -25.06 5.45
N CYS A 109 -20.49 -24.04 4.69
CA CYS A 109 -19.25 -24.04 3.92
C CYS A 109 -18.03 -24.28 4.81
N TYR A 110 -17.96 -23.61 5.96
CA TYR A 110 -16.85 -23.76 6.91
C TYR A 110 -16.71 -25.19 7.45
N GLU A 111 -17.78 -25.79 7.96
CA GLU A 111 -17.70 -27.15 8.53
C GLU A 111 -17.49 -28.24 7.46
N VAL A 112 -18.08 -28.09 6.27
CA VAL A 112 -17.84 -29.01 5.15
C VAL A 112 -16.40 -28.92 4.65
N LEU A 113 -15.81 -27.72 4.59
CA LEU A 113 -14.42 -27.54 4.21
C LEU A 113 -13.44 -28.16 5.23
N LYS A 114 -13.74 -28.12 6.53
CA LYS A 114 -12.98 -28.90 7.53
C LYS A 114 -12.99 -30.39 7.21
N CYS A 115 -14.15 -30.93 6.83
CA CYS A 115 -14.28 -32.33 6.43
C CYS A 115 -13.52 -32.67 5.14
N CYS A 116 -13.39 -31.72 4.21
CA CYS A 116 -12.53 -31.88 3.02
C CYS A 116 -11.04 -32.03 3.38
N ASN A 117 -10.60 -31.55 4.55
CA ASN A 117 -9.23 -31.73 5.04
C ASN A 117 -9.08 -32.96 5.96
N HIS A 118 -10.11 -33.81 6.08
CA HIS A 118 -10.11 -34.96 6.98
C HIS A 118 -9.08 -36.04 6.59
N ARG A 119 -8.59 -36.81 7.58
CA ARG A 119 -7.57 -37.86 7.36
C ARG A 119 -8.08 -39.05 6.54
N SER A 120 -9.37 -39.36 6.65
CA SER A 120 -10.01 -40.47 5.95
C SER A 120 -10.43 -40.08 4.53
N ARG A 121 -9.96 -40.82 3.52
CA ARG A 121 -10.33 -40.62 2.11
C ARG A 121 -11.83 -40.76 1.87
N SER A 122 -12.50 -41.69 2.56
CA SER A 122 -13.96 -41.88 2.40
C SER A 122 -14.73 -40.64 2.84
N THR A 123 -14.34 -40.04 3.96
CA THR A 123 -14.93 -38.80 4.47
C THR A 123 -14.68 -37.64 3.50
N GLN A 124 -13.46 -37.54 2.96
CA GLN A 124 -13.11 -36.53 1.97
C GLN A 124 -13.97 -36.62 0.71
N THR A 125 -14.21 -37.83 0.18
CA THR A 125 -15.06 -38.03 -1.00
C THR A 125 -16.50 -37.60 -0.73
N GLU A 126 -17.08 -37.98 0.41
CA GLU A 126 -18.45 -37.60 0.77
C GLU A 126 -18.59 -36.10 1.02
N ALA A 127 -17.62 -35.49 1.71
CA ALA A 127 -17.59 -34.04 1.94
C ALA A 127 -17.48 -33.26 0.61
N SER A 128 -16.60 -33.70 -0.30
CA SER A 128 -16.49 -33.13 -1.66
C SER A 128 -17.79 -33.30 -2.46
N ALA A 129 -18.47 -34.44 -2.33
CA ALA A 129 -19.76 -34.67 -2.99
C ALA A 129 -20.86 -33.76 -2.42
N LEU A 130 -20.90 -33.57 -1.10
CA LEU A 130 -21.81 -32.66 -0.43
C LEU A 130 -21.55 -31.19 -0.84
N LEU A 131 -20.29 -30.79 -0.90
CA LEU A 131 -19.88 -29.46 -1.34
C LEU A 131 -20.28 -29.19 -2.79
N TYR A 132 -20.03 -30.15 -3.68
CA TYR A 132 -20.49 -30.10 -5.07
C TYR A 132 -22.02 -29.97 -5.17
N PHE A 133 -22.77 -30.79 -4.40
CA PHE A 133 -24.22 -30.74 -4.38
C PHE A 133 -24.74 -29.37 -3.90
N PHE A 134 -24.10 -28.79 -2.88
CA PHE A 134 -24.46 -27.48 -2.36
C PHE A 134 -24.29 -26.37 -3.40
N MET A 135 -23.16 -26.36 -4.13
CA MET A 135 -22.94 -25.42 -5.24
C MET A 135 -23.97 -25.62 -6.36
N ARG A 136 -24.29 -26.88 -6.70
CA ARG A 136 -25.31 -27.19 -7.70
C ARG A 136 -26.69 -26.65 -7.27
N LYS A 137 -27.05 -26.82 -5.99
CA LYS A 137 -28.31 -26.27 -5.46
C LYS A 137 -28.32 -24.75 -5.46
N ASN A 138 -27.19 -24.09 -5.19
CA ASN A 138 -27.08 -22.64 -5.34
C ASN A 138 -27.33 -22.19 -6.78
N PHE A 139 -26.71 -22.88 -7.75
CA PHE A 139 -26.87 -22.61 -9.17
C PHE A 139 -28.31 -22.79 -9.64
N GLU A 140 -28.95 -23.90 -9.27
CA GLU A 140 -30.36 -24.18 -9.58
C GLU A 140 -31.29 -23.12 -8.94
N PHE A 141 -31.03 -22.73 -7.69
CA PHE A 141 -31.81 -21.70 -7.00
C PHE A 141 -31.71 -20.34 -7.69
N ASN A 142 -30.52 -19.98 -8.18
CA ASN A 142 -30.31 -18.75 -8.94
C ASN A 142 -30.62 -18.88 -10.44
N LYS A 143 -31.61 -19.70 -10.79
CA LYS A 143 -32.10 -19.90 -12.18
C LYS A 143 -30.98 -20.26 -13.17
N GLN A 144 -30.00 -21.05 -12.72
CA GLN A 144 -28.86 -21.52 -13.52
C GLN A 144 -27.97 -20.40 -14.07
N LYS A 145 -27.83 -19.30 -13.32
CA LYS A 145 -27.01 -18.16 -13.73
C LYS A 145 -25.66 -18.10 -13.06
N SER A 146 -25.58 -18.37 -11.76
CA SER A 146 -24.32 -18.27 -11.00
C SER A 146 -24.34 -18.99 -9.65
N ILE A 147 -23.15 -19.25 -9.09
CA ILE A 147 -22.92 -19.78 -7.74
C ILE A 147 -22.32 -18.75 -6.76
N VAL A 148 -22.49 -17.45 -7.03
CA VAL A 148 -21.78 -16.37 -6.31
C VAL A 148 -21.89 -16.51 -4.78
N ARG A 149 -23.07 -16.83 -4.24
CA ARG A 149 -23.25 -16.92 -2.79
C ARG A 149 -22.43 -18.04 -2.16
N SER A 150 -22.48 -19.25 -2.70
CA SER A 150 -21.63 -20.35 -2.23
C SER A 150 -20.15 -20.06 -2.50
N HIS A 151 -19.81 -19.47 -3.64
CA HIS A 151 -18.46 -19.05 -4.00
C HIS A 151 -17.84 -18.09 -2.96
N LEU A 152 -18.56 -17.03 -2.58
CA LEU A 152 -18.11 -16.06 -1.58
C LEU A 152 -17.91 -16.68 -0.20
N GLN A 153 -18.89 -17.47 0.26
CA GLN A 153 -18.82 -18.11 1.57
C GLN A 153 -17.72 -19.16 1.63
N LEU A 154 -17.44 -19.88 0.54
CA LEU A 154 -16.32 -20.82 0.47
C LEU A 154 -14.98 -20.13 0.52
N ILE A 155 -14.81 -19.00 -0.17
CA ILE A 155 -13.57 -18.21 -0.09
C ILE A 155 -13.36 -17.68 1.33
N LYS A 156 -14.40 -17.08 1.93
CA LYS A 156 -14.37 -16.58 3.31
C LYS A 156 -14.01 -17.67 4.31
N ALA A 157 -14.64 -18.83 4.19
CA ALA A 157 -14.38 -19.99 5.04
C ALA A 157 -12.96 -20.55 4.85
N VAL A 158 -12.45 -20.61 3.61
CA VAL A 158 -11.05 -20.99 3.36
C VAL A 158 -10.10 -20.03 4.06
N SER A 159 -10.29 -18.71 3.92
CA SER A 159 -9.44 -17.71 4.57
C SER A 159 -9.42 -17.86 6.09
N GLN A 160 -10.56 -18.17 6.72
CA GLN A 160 -10.65 -18.44 8.17
C GLN A 160 -9.95 -19.76 8.56
N LEU A 161 -10.18 -20.84 7.81
CA LEU A 161 -9.63 -22.16 8.10
C LEU A 161 -8.12 -22.25 7.96
N ILE A 162 -7.49 -21.37 7.16
CA ILE A 162 -6.04 -21.31 7.11
C ILE A 162 -5.48 -20.88 8.46
N ALA A 163 -6.11 -19.92 9.13
CA ALA A 163 -5.71 -19.47 10.47
C ALA A 163 -6.02 -20.50 11.55
N ASP A 164 -7.22 -21.09 11.54
CA ASP A 164 -7.70 -21.95 12.63
C ASP A 164 -7.19 -23.41 12.56
N ALA A 165 -7.05 -23.96 11.34
CA ALA A 165 -6.91 -25.40 11.13
C ALA A 165 -5.80 -25.80 10.15
N GLY A 166 -5.05 -24.84 9.59
CA GLY A 166 -3.94 -25.13 8.67
C GLY A 166 -4.36 -25.90 7.42
N ILE A 167 -5.44 -25.46 6.76
CA ILE A 167 -5.94 -26.08 5.53
C ILE A 167 -5.04 -25.76 4.32
N GLY A 168 -4.98 -26.65 3.32
CA GLY A 168 -4.25 -26.42 2.07
C GLY A 168 -3.27 -27.50 1.64
N GLY A 169 -3.00 -28.48 2.51
CA GLY A 169 -2.14 -29.63 2.20
C GLY A 169 -2.70 -30.57 1.13
N PRO A 170 -1.95 -31.66 0.79
CA PRO A 170 -2.31 -32.59 -0.29
C PRO A 170 -3.71 -33.20 -0.15
N ARG A 171 -4.16 -33.42 1.09
CA ARG A 171 -5.50 -33.90 1.42
C ARG A 171 -6.58 -32.96 0.89
N PHE A 172 -6.49 -31.68 1.22
CA PHE A 172 -7.46 -30.69 0.79
C PHE A 172 -7.43 -30.48 -0.73
N GLN A 173 -6.23 -30.46 -1.33
CA GLN A 173 -6.09 -30.39 -2.79
C GLN A 173 -6.75 -31.58 -3.50
N HIS A 174 -6.66 -32.77 -2.92
CA HIS A 174 -7.35 -33.95 -3.42
C HIS A 174 -8.88 -33.78 -3.36
N SER A 175 -9.43 -33.27 -2.25
CA SER A 175 -10.86 -32.96 -2.14
C SER A 175 -11.34 -31.94 -3.17
N LEU A 176 -10.55 -30.89 -3.48
CA LEU A 176 -10.89 -29.94 -4.55
C LEU A 176 -10.87 -30.59 -5.95
N ALA A 177 -9.97 -31.56 -6.18
CA ALA A 177 -9.96 -32.32 -7.41
C ALA A 177 -11.20 -33.21 -7.55
N ILE A 178 -11.61 -33.88 -6.46
CA ILE A 178 -12.85 -34.67 -6.42
C ILE A 178 -14.07 -33.80 -6.77
N THR A 179 -14.17 -32.61 -6.16
CA THR A 179 -15.28 -31.67 -6.42
C THR A 179 -15.35 -31.25 -7.90
N ASN A 180 -14.19 -30.98 -8.53
CA ASN A 180 -14.13 -30.69 -9.97
C ASN A 180 -14.54 -31.89 -10.82
N ASN A 181 -14.15 -33.11 -10.43
CA ASN A 181 -14.52 -34.33 -11.15
C ASN A 181 -16.03 -34.55 -11.12
N PHE A 182 -16.70 -34.29 -9.98
CA PHE A 182 -18.16 -34.32 -9.91
C PHE A 182 -18.80 -33.30 -10.84
N ALA A 183 -18.29 -32.06 -10.87
CA ALA A 183 -18.80 -31.01 -11.76
C ALA A 183 -18.65 -31.35 -13.25
N ASN A 184 -17.51 -31.90 -13.65
CA ASN A 184 -17.25 -32.31 -15.04
C ASN A 184 -18.01 -33.60 -15.44
N GLY A 185 -18.29 -34.47 -14.46
CA GLY A 185 -18.99 -35.74 -14.66
C GLY A 185 -20.51 -35.60 -14.79
N ASP A 186 -21.11 -34.52 -14.28
CA ASP A 186 -22.56 -34.32 -14.27
C ASP A 186 -23.12 -33.98 -15.65
N LYS A 187 -23.69 -34.99 -16.31
CA LYS A 187 -24.31 -34.88 -17.64
C LYS A 187 -25.42 -33.82 -17.71
N GLN A 188 -26.15 -33.57 -16.62
CA GLN A 188 -27.24 -32.59 -16.61
C GLN A 188 -26.74 -31.14 -16.59
N MET A 189 -25.51 -30.92 -16.11
CA MET A 189 -24.91 -29.58 -15.98
C MET A 189 -23.87 -29.27 -17.07
N LYS A 190 -23.50 -30.26 -17.91
CA LYS A 190 -22.49 -30.12 -18.97
C LYS A 190 -22.78 -29.04 -19.99
N SER A 191 -24.06 -28.79 -20.30
CA SER A 191 -24.49 -27.76 -21.27
C SER A 191 -24.48 -26.34 -20.70
N ASN A 192 -24.23 -26.18 -19.40
CA ASN A 192 -24.36 -24.93 -18.67
C ASN A 192 -22.99 -24.39 -18.25
N ASN A 193 -22.92 -23.14 -17.78
CA ASN A 193 -21.68 -22.52 -17.29
C ASN A 193 -21.21 -23.07 -15.91
N PHE A 194 -22.00 -23.94 -15.27
CA PHE A 194 -21.75 -24.41 -13.91
C PHE A 194 -20.38 -25.09 -13.70
N PRO A 195 -19.92 -26.04 -14.56
CA PRO A 195 -18.60 -26.63 -14.38
C PRO A 195 -17.46 -25.61 -14.49
N ALA A 196 -17.62 -24.57 -15.31
CA ALA A 196 -16.65 -23.49 -15.44
C ALA A 196 -16.60 -22.64 -14.15
N GLU A 197 -17.74 -22.35 -13.52
CA GLU A 197 -17.78 -21.62 -12.24
C GLU A 197 -17.16 -22.42 -11.09
N VAL A 198 -17.42 -23.73 -11.01
CA VAL A 198 -16.76 -24.59 -10.01
C VAL A 198 -15.25 -24.64 -10.23
N LYS A 199 -14.80 -24.71 -11.49
CA LYS A 199 -13.38 -24.66 -11.83
C LYS A 199 -12.75 -23.32 -11.44
N ASP A 200 -13.42 -22.19 -11.71
CA ASP A 200 -12.95 -20.86 -11.32
C ASP A 200 -12.84 -20.72 -9.79
N LEU A 201 -13.87 -21.18 -9.05
CA LEU A 201 -13.85 -21.21 -7.60
C LEU A 201 -12.66 -22.00 -7.05
N THR A 202 -12.46 -23.23 -7.53
CA THR A 202 -11.33 -24.04 -7.05
C THR A 202 -9.97 -23.45 -7.41
N LYS A 203 -9.86 -22.76 -8.57
CA LYS A 203 -8.66 -21.99 -8.91
C LYS A 203 -8.44 -20.85 -7.91
N ARG A 204 -9.47 -20.06 -7.59
CA ARG A 204 -9.40 -18.98 -6.60
C ARG A 204 -9.05 -19.47 -5.21
N ILE A 205 -9.65 -20.58 -4.76
CA ILE A 205 -9.29 -21.22 -3.48
C ILE A 205 -7.80 -21.58 -3.46
N ARG A 206 -7.26 -22.17 -4.54
CA ARG A 206 -5.81 -22.44 -4.63
C ARG A 206 -4.98 -21.16 -4.56
N THR A 207 -5.40 -20.09 -5.23
CA THR A 207 -4.73 -18.79 -5.14
C THR A 207 -4.70 -18.26 -3.70
N VAL A 208 -5.80 -18.34 -2.94
CA VAL A 208 -5.81 -17.96 -1.51
C VAL A 208 -4.83 -18.79 -0.70
N LEU A 209 -4.84 -20.11 -0.90
CA LEU A 209 -3.96 -21.02 -0.16
C LEU A 209 -2.48 -20.72 -0.43
N MET A 210 -2.11 -20.52 -1.71
CA MET A 210 -0.74 -20.18 -2.09
C MET A 210 -0.34 -18.81 -1.55
N ALA A 211 -1.19 -17.79 -1.71
CA ALA A 211 -0.94 -16.45 -1.19
C ALA A 211 -0.80 -16.46 0.35
N THR A 212 -1.62 -17.22 1.07
CA THR A 212 -1.54 -17.27 2.53
C THR A 212 -0.32 -18.06 3.03
N ALA A 213 0.09 -19.10 2.31
CA ALA A 213 1.36 -19.80 2.58
C ALA A 213 2.56 -18.85 2.40
N GLN A 214 2.57 -18.09 1.31
CA GLN A 214 3.58 -17.05 1.07
C GLN A 214 3.54 -15.96 2.15
N MET A 215 2.36 -15.49 2.56
CA MET A 215 2.23 -14.50 3.65
C MET A 215 2.85 -15.00 4.96
N LYS A 216 2.68 -16.29 5.28
CA LYS A 216 3.29 -16.89 6.47
C LYS A 216 4.81 -17.00 6.36
N GLU A 217 5.32 -17.36 5.19
CA GLU A 217 6.77 -17.40 4.92
C GLU A 217 7.41 -16.02 5.03
N HIS A 218 6.69 -14.98 4.62
CA HIS A 218 7.14 -13.59 4.62
C HIS A 218 6.60 -12.77 5.80
N GLU A 219 6.15 -13.40 6.90
CA GLU A 219 5.55 -12.69 8.04
C GLU A 219 6.51 -11.66 8.68
N LYS A 220 7.83 -11.89 8.57
CA LYS A 220 8.88 -11.00 9.07
C LYS A 220 9.24 -9.85 8.12
N ASP A 221 8.77 -9.88 6.88
CA ASP A 221 9.00 -8.85 5.85
C ASP A 221 7.71 -8.04 5.68
N PRO A 222 7.59 -6.88 6.36
CA PRO A 222 6.33 -6.13 6.39
C PRO A 222 5.94 -5.60 5.01
N GLU A 223 6.92 -5.22 4.17
CA GLU A 223 6.63 -4.75 2.83
C GLU A 223 6.14 -5.87 1.91
N MET A 224 6.78 -7.05 1.93
CA MET A 224 6.33 -8.19 1.14
C MET A 224 4.97 -8.72 1.62
N LEU A 225 4.73 -8.75 2.93
CA LEU A 225 3.44 -9.16 3.49
C LEU A 225 2.31 -8.27 2.97
N VAL A 226 2.50 -6.95 2.95
CA VAL A 226 1.51 -6.00 2.42
C VAL A 226 1.35 -6.14 0.90
N ASP A 227 2.43 -6.39 0.15
CA ASP A 227 2.34 -6.65 -1.30
C ASP A 227 1.52 -7.90 -1.61
N LEU A 228 1.72 -8.98 -0.86
CA LEU A 228 0.94 -10.21 -0.99
C LEU A 228 -0.53 -9.98 -0.63
N GLN A 229 -0.81 -9.21 0.43
CA GLN A 229 -2.19 -8.86 0.82
C GLN A 229 -2.87 -8.02 -0.26
N TYR A 230 -2.16 -7.05 -0.82
CA TYR A 230 -2.66 -6.25 -1.92
C TYR A 230 -2.93 -7.08 -3.17
N SER A 231 -2.01 -7.98 -3.55
CA SER A 231 -2.19 -8.88 -4.70
C SER A 231 -3.46 -9.72 -4.56
N LEU A 232 -3.69 -10.26 -3.36
CA LEU A 232 -4.89 -11.02 -3.06
C LEU A 232 -6.14 -10.12 -3.07
N ALA A 233 -6.08 -8.93 -2.48
CA ALA A 233 -7.15 -7.95 -2.52
C ALA A 233 -7.52 -7.57 -3.97
N ASN A 234 -6.52 -7.35 -4.83
CA ASN A 234 -6.69 -7.00 -6.24
C ASN A 234 -7.30 -8.15 -7.04
N SER A 235 -6.97 -9.42 -6.72
CA SER A 235 -7.63 -10.59 -7.30
C SER A 235 -9.15 -10.65 -7.01
N TYR A 236 -9.59 -9.90 -5.99
CA TYR A 236 -10.97 -9.71 -5.58
C TYR A 236 -11.57 -8.36 -5.94
N ALA A 237 -10.96 -7.58 -6.85
CA ALA A 237 -11.48 -6.27 -7.23
C ALA A 237 -12.94 -6.30 -7.73
N SER A 238 -13.39 -7.43 -8.30
CA SER A 238 -14.79 -7.63 -8.71
C SER A 238 -15.74 -8.00 -7.57
N THR A 239 -15.23 -8.23 -6.35
CA THR A 239 -15.96 -8.75 -5.20
C THR A 239 -15.80 -7.81 -4.00
N PRO A 240 -16.76 -6.88 -3.78
CA PRO A 240 -16.59 -5.78 -2.83
C PRO A 240 -16.34 -6.19 -1.38
N GLU A 241 -16.99 -7.25 -0.87
CA GLU A 241 -16.83 -7.70 0.52
C GLU A 241 -15.40 -8.23 0.78
N LEU A 242 -14.86 -9.02 -0.14
CA LEU A 242 -13.51 -9.57 -0.02
C LEU A 242 -12.45 -8.49 -0.21
N ARG A 243 -12.60 -7.63 -1.22
CA ARG A 243 -11.71 -6.47 -1.44
C ARG A 243 -11.64 -5.59 -0.19
N ARG A 244 -12.79 -5.24 0.41
CA ARG A 244 -12.87 -4.49 1.67
C ARG A 244 -12.14 -5.19 2.82
N THR A 245 -12.38 -6.49 3.01
CA THR A 245 -11.78 -7.25 4.12
C THR A 245 -10.24 -7.19 4.08
N TRP A 246 -9.65 -7.33 2.90
CA TRP A 246 -8.20 -7.23 2.74
C TRP A 246 -7.67 -5.81 2.92
N LEU A 247 -8.35 -4.79 2.38
CA LEU A 247 -7.98 -3.39 2.60
C LEU A 247 -8.05 -3.00 4.08
N GLU A 248 -9.05 -3.48 4.83
CA GLU A 248 -9.14 -3.26 6.29
C GLU A 248 -8.01 -3.97 7.04
N SER A 249 -7.63 -5.17 6.62
CA SER A 249 -6.47 -5.89 7.17
C SER A 249 -5.18 -5.09 6.94
N MET A 250 -4.96 -4.60 5.72
CA MET A 250 -3.81 -3.76 5.37
C MET A 250 -3.79 -2.47 6.21
N ALA A 251 -4.94 -1.80 6.36
CA ALA A 251 -5.06 -0.59 7.18
C ALA A 251 -4.65 -0.83 8.63
N LYS A 252 -5.04 -1.98 9.21
CA LYS A 252 -4.65 -2.37 10.59
C LYS A 252 -3.16 -2.63 10.71
N ILE A 253 -2.52 -3.22 9.69
CA ILE A 253 -1.06 -3.42 9.67
C ILE A 253 -0.34 -2.08 9.60
N HIS A 254 -0.75 -1.20 8.69
CA HIS A 254 -0.19 0.14 8.55
C HIS A 254 -0.31 0.95 9.84
N ALA A 255 -1.48 0.91 10.47
CA ALA A 255 -1.71 1.56 11.76
C ALA A 255 -0.78 1.04 12.87
N ARG A 256 -0.53 -0.28 12.92
CA ARG A 256 0.42 -0.89 13.87
C ARG A 256 1.87 -0.49 13.59
N ASN A 257 2.23 -0.34 12.32
CA ASN A 257 3.58 0.04 11.89
C ASN A 257 3.85 1.55 11.97
N GLY A 258 2.82 2.37 12.19
CA GLY A 258 2.92 3.83 12.15
C GLY A 258 2.89 4.43 10.73
N ASP A 259 2.55 3.63 9.71
CA ASP A 259 2.40 4.04 8.32
C ASP A 259 1.01 4.68 8.09
N LEU A 260 0.76 5.79 8.79
CA LEU A 260 -0.60 6.35 8.94
C LEU A 260 -1.19 6.90 7.63
N SER A 261 -0.34 7.38 6.70
CA SER A 261 -0.81 7.82 5.38
C SER A 261 -1.36 6.63 4.58
N GLU A 262 -0.68 5.50 4.63
CA GLU A 262 -1.05 4.27 3.93
C GLU A 262 -2.34 3.66 4.53
N ALA A 263 -2.51 3.76 5.85
CA ALA A 263 -3.77 3.43 6.52
C ALA A 263 -4.94 4.30 6.03
N ALA A 264 -4.76 5.63 5.95
CA ALA A 264 -5.78 6.54 5.40
C ALA A 264 -6.14 6.17 3.96
N MET A 265 -5.14 5.84 3.13
CA MET A 265 -5.37 5.41 1.75
C MET A 265 -6.15 4.08 1.69
N CYS A 266 -5.94 3.14 2.61
CA CYS A 266 -6.77 1.93 2.65
C CYS A 266 -8.25 2.26 2.89
N TYR A 267 -8.55 3.17 3.83
CA TYR A 267 -9.91 3.59 4.12
C TYR A 267 -10.56 4.38 2.99
N ILE A 268 -9.81 5.23 2.27
CA ILE A 268 -10.38 5.92 1.11
C ILE A 268 -10.73 4.95 -0.02
N HIS A 269 -9.90 3.93 -0.25
CA HIS A 269 -10.21 2.83 -1.17
C HIS A 269 -11.46 2.05 -0.76
N ILE A 270 -11.61 1.72 0.53
CA ILE A 270 -12.83 1.08 1.04
C ILE A 270 -14.06 1.98 0.84
N ALA A 271 -13.95 3.27 1.15
CA ALA A 271 -15.05 4.22 1.02
C ALA A 271 -15.48 4.39 -0.45
N ALA A 272 -14.52 4.49 -1.38
CA ALA A 272 -14.82 4.57 -2.80
C ALA A 272 -15.49 3.30 -3.35
N LEU A 273 -15.05 2.13 -2.89
CA LEU A 273 -15.69 0.85 -3.20
C LEU A 273 -17.14 0.80 -2.70
N ILE A 274 -17.40 1.24 -1.47
CA ILE A 274 -18.76 1.30 -0.90
C ILE A 274 -19.62 2.33 -1.64
N ALA A 275 -19.07 3.51 -1.94
CA ALA A 275 -19.77 4.55 -2.68
C ALA A 275 -20.16 4.08 -4.08
N GLU A 276 -19.26 3.42 -4.80
CA GLU A 276 -19.54 2.82 -6.11
C GLU A 276 -20.65 1.77 -6.03
N TYR A 277 -20.63 0.92 -5.00
CA TYR A 277 -21.70 -0.05 -4.74
C TYR A 277 -23.05 0.64 -4.52
N LEU A 278 -23.10 1.64 -3.63
CA LEU A 278 -24.33 2.38 -3.32
C LEU A 278 -24.86 3.13 -4.53
N LYS A 279 -23.97 3.67 -5.38
CA LYS A 279 -24.34 4.33 -6.64
C LYS A 279 -25.02 3.37 -7.61
N ARG A 280 -24.47 2.18 -7.80
CA ARG A 280 -25.08 1.16 -8.68
C ARG A 280 -26.43 0.66 -8.17
N LYS A 281 -26.65 0.73 -6.85
CA LYS A 281 -27.95 0.45 -6.23
C LYS A 281 -28.94 1.63 -6.27
N GLY A 282 -28.52 2.80 -6.75
CA GLY A 282 -29.34 4.01 -6.71
C GLY A 282 -29.56 4.57 -5.30
N LEU A 283 -28.75 4.14 -4.32
CA LEU A 283 -28.87 4.56 -2.91
C LEU A 283 -28.06 5.82 -2.62
N PHE A 284 -27.02 6.10 -3.40
CA PHE A 284 -26.13 7.24 -3.26
C PHE A 284 -25.76 7.81 -4.63
N SER A 285 -25.54 9.12 -4.74
CA SER A 285 -25.28 9.77 -6.04
C SER A 285 -23.82 9.70 -6.47
N MET A 286 -22.89 9.64 -5.50
CA MET A 286 -21.45 9.63 -5.72
C MET A 286 -20.91 8.21 -5.79
N GLY A 287 -19.97 7.97 -6.72
CA GLY A 287 -19.23 6.71 -6.83
C GLY A 287 -17.75 6.94 -6.58
N TRP A 288 -16.91 5.99 -6.99
CA TRP A 288 -15.45 6.14 -6.86
C TRP A 288 -14.88 7.44 -7.47
N PRO A 289 -15.43 8.05 -8.56
CA PRO A 289 -14.85 9.27 -9.13
C PRO A 289 -14.90 10.48 -8.19
N ALA A 290 -15.78 10.48 -7.17
CA ALA A 290 -15.86 11.56 -6.20
C ALA A 290 -14.59 11.70 -5.34
N PHE A 291 -13.74 10.68 -5.31
CA PHE A 291 -12.53 10.61 -4.51
C PHE A 291 -11.25 10.90 -5.34
N LEU A 292 -11.39 11.25 -6.63
CA LEU A 292 -10.25 11.52 -7.52
C LEU A 292 -9.40 12.71 -7.08
N SER A 293 -10.00 13.71 -6.41
CA SER A 293 -9.25 14.86 -5.89
C SER A 293 -8.33 14.47 -4.73
N ILE A 294 -8.68 13.40 -4.01
CA ILE A 294 -7.88 12.87 -2.90
C ILE A 294 -6.77 11.97 -3.43
N THR A 295 -7.10 11.00 -4.29
CA THR A 295 -6.07 10.17 -4.92
C THR A 295 -6.52 9.61 -6.27
N PRO A 296 -5.71 9.75 -7.33
CA PRO A 296 -6.00 9.14 -8.63
C PRO A 296 -5.96 7.60 -8.61
N ASN A 297 -5.30 6.99 -7.62
CA ASN A 297 -5.21 5.53 -7.48
C ASN A 297 -6.58 4.86 -7.29
N ILE A 298 -7.60 5.64 -6.91
CA ILE A 298 -8.96 5.15 -6.64
C ILE A 298 -9.67 4.56 -7.86
N LYS A 299 -9.14 4.81 -9.08
CA LYS A 299 -9.61 4.22 -10.34
C LYS A 299 -9.65 2.69 -10.28
N GLU A 300 -8.79 2.06 -9.47
CA GLU A 300 -8.78 0.60 -9.26
C GLU A 300 -10.13 0.06 -8.75
N GLU A 301 -10.85 0.85 -7.94
CA GLU A 301 -12.13 0.41 -7.36
C GLU A 301 -13.28 0.43 -8.39
N GLY A 302 -13.04 0.99 -9.58
CA GLY A 302 -13.95 0.91 -10.72
C GLY A 302 -14.09 -0.48 -11.33
N ALA A 303 -13.19 -1.42 -11.02
CA ALA A 303 -13.23 -2.80 -11.50
C ALA A 303 -14.36 -3.65 -10.90
N MET A 304 -15.13 -3.10 -9.96
CA MET A 304 -16.34 -3.71 -9.43
C MET A 304 -17.28 -4.13 -10.57
N LYS A 305 -17.86 -5.34 -10.50
CA LYS A 305 -18.85 -5.83 -11.48
C LYS A 305 -20.27 -5.76 -10.91
N GLU A 306 -21.26 -5.41 -11.73
CA GLU A 306 -22.67 -5.54 -11.40
C GLU A 306 -23.02 -7.02 -11.37
N ASP A 307 -22.98 -7.65 -10.20
CA ASP A 307 -23.30 -9.07 -10.10
C ASP A 307 -24.50 -9.33 -9.19
N SER A 308 -25.25 -10.36 -9.55
CA SER A 308 -26.48 -10.84 -8.90
C SER A 308 -26.33 -11.17 -7.41
N GLY A 309 -25.09 -11.36 -6.91
CA GLY A 309 -24.75 -11.55 -5.49
C GLY A 309 -24.64 -10.25 -4.66
N MET A 310 -24.73 -9.08 -5.28
CA MET A 310 -24.80 -7.77 -4.60
C MET A 310 -26.10 -7.57 -3.81
N GLN A 311 -26.96 -8.56 -3.62
CA GLN A 311 -28.17 -8.38 -2.81
C GLN A 311 -27.91 -8.57 -1.31
N ASP A 312 -26.82 -9.26 -0.95
CA ASP A 312 -26.55 -9.67 0.42
C ASP A 312 -25.52 -8.79 1.15
N THR A 313 -24.85 -7.85 0.46
CA THR A 313 -23.86 -6.98 1.10
C THR A 313 -24.57 -5.85 1.87
N PRO A 314 -24.42 -5.76 3.21
CA PRO A 314 -25.19 -4.84 4.06
C PRO A 314 -24.66 -3.40 3.99
N TYR A 315 -24.13 -2.96 2.85
CA TYR A 315 -23.62 -1.60 2.68
C TYR A 315 -24.77 -0.60 2.63
N ASN A 316 -24.64 0.45 3.43
CA ASN A 316 -25.56 1.58 3.52
C ASN A 316 -24.76 2.86 3.75
N GLU A 317 -25.45 4.01 3.71
CA GLU A 317 -24.81 5.33 3.91
C GLU A 317 -24.11 5.43 5.27
N SER A 318 -24.62 4.78 6.33
CA SER A 318 -23.98 4.81 7.65
C SER A 318 -22.61 4.14 7.65
N ILE A 319 -22.47 3.00 6.96
CA ILE A 319 -21.18 2.31 6.82
C ILE A 319 -20.22 3.17 5.99
N LEU A 320 -20.69 3.81 4.92
CA LEU A 320 -19.87 4.73 4.13
C LEU A 320 -19.30 5.85 5.02
N VAL A 321 -20.16 6.51 5.80
CA VAL A 321 -19.75 7.57 6.74
C VAL A 321 -18.75 7.06 7.78
N GLU A 322 -18.95 5.86 8.33
CA GLU A 322 -18.00 5.24 9.27
C GLU A 322 -16.60 5.09 8.65
N GLN A 323 -16.51 4.58 7.42
CA GLN A 323 -15.21 4.41 6.73
C GLN A 323 -14.55 5.76 6.40
N LEU A 324 -15.33 6.77 6.03
CA LEU A 324 -14.82 8.11 5.79
C LEU A 324 -14.31 8.78 7.07
N ASN A 325 -15.01 8.60 8.20
CA ASN A 325 -14.54 9.09 9.51
C ASN A 325 -13.22 8.43 9.92
N MET A 326 -13.07 7.11 9.69
CA MET A 326 -11.78 6.43 9.90
C MET A 326 -10.68 7.05 9.01
N CYS A 327 -10.98 7.35 7.75
CA CYS A 327 -10.05 8.03 6.86
C CYS A 327 -9.63 9.41 7.41
N VAL A 328 -10.59 10.25 7.85
CA VAL A 328 -10.32 11.56 8.45
C VAL A 328 -9.41 11.44 9.67
N GLU A 329 -9.64 10.45 10.55
CA GLU A 329 -8.80 10.21 11.72
C GLU A 329 -7.34 9.95 11.33
N TYR A 330 -7.10 9.08 10.34
CA TYR A 330 -5.74 8.77 9.87
C TYR A 330 -5.12 9.92 9.06
N LEU A 331 -5.91 10.70 8.32
CA LEU A 331 -5.43 11.92 7.66
C LEU A 331 -4.97 12.96 8.69
N TRP A 332 -5.72 13.14 9.77
CA TRP A 332 -5.33 14.01 10.87
C TRP A 332 -4.02 13.55 11.52
N LYS A 333 -3.92 12.26 11.87
CA LYS A 333 -2.72 11.70 12.52
C LYS A 333 -1.49 11.65 11.60
N SER A 334 -1.71 11.54 10.29
CA SER A 334 -0.63 11.60 9.29
C SER A 334 -0.30 13.02 8.83
N GLU A 335 -0.87 14.03 9.49
CA GLU A 335 -0.62 15.44 9.21
C GLU A 335 -0.96 15.82 7.76
N ARG A 336 -2.02 15.25 7.17
CA ARG A 336 -2.55 15.54 5.81
C ARG A 336 -3.87 16.28 5.88
N TYR A 337 -3.85 17.44 6.53
CA TYR A 337 -5.04 18.22 6.88
C TYR A 337 -5.82 18.75 5.67
N GLU A 338 -5.13 19.03 4.57
CA GLU A 338 -5.68 19.57 3.32
C GLU A 338 -6.76 18.65 2.72
N LEU A 339 -6.63 17.34 2.93
CA LEU A 339 -7.54 16.33 2.37
C LEU A 339 -8.82 16.14 3.17
N ILE A 340 -8.87 16.64 4.42
CA ILE A 340 -10.00 16.42 5.33
C ILE A 340 -11.27 17.04 4.75
N ALA A 341 -11.19 18.21 4.12
CA ALA A 341 -12.33 18.85 3.47
C ALA A 341 -12.90 17.98 2.34
N ASP A 342 -12.05 17.42 1.48
CA ASP A 342 -12.47 16.58 0.36
C ASP A 342 -13.09 15.25 0.83
N VAL A 343 -12.54 14.62 1.85
CA VAL A 343 -13.09 13.38 2.44
C VAL A 343 -14.46 13.63 3.08
N ASN A 344 -14.68 14.83 3.62
CA ASN A 344 -15.93 15.19 4.27
C ASN A 344 -17.07 15.54 3.29
N LYS A 345 -16.78 15.88 2.02
CA LYS A 345 -17.82 16.22 1.02
C LYS A 345 -18.91 15.16 0.88
N PRO A 346 -18.59 13.85 0.75
CA PRO A 346 -19.62 12.81 0.74
C PRO A 346 -20.39 12.67 2.05
N ILE A 347 -19.76 12.94 3.20
CA ILE A 347 -20.40 12.89 4.52
C ILE A 347 -21.44 14.02 4.64
N ILE A 348 -21.08 15.23 4.19
CA ILE A 348 -21.99 16.39 4.14
C ILE A 348 -23.26 16.01 3.38
N ALA A 349 -23.13 15.44 2.17
CA ALA A 349 -24.28 15.06 1.36
C ALA A 349 -25.22 14.05 2.07
N VAL A 350 -24.66 13.13 2.85
CA VAL A 350 -25.45 12.19 3.67
C VAL A 350 -26.19 12.91 4.79
N PHE A 351 -25.50 13.76 5.57
CA PHE A 351 -26.11 14.45 6.70
C PHE A 351 -27.11 15.54 6.28
N GLU A 352 -26.91 16.20 5.14
CA GLU A 352 -27.89 17.13 4.55
C GLU A 352 -29.18 16.41 4.17
N LYS A 353 -29.08 15.25 3.51
CA LYS A 353 -30.23 14.39 3.18
C LYS A 353 -30.98 13.94 4.44
N GLN A 354 -30.26 13.66 5.52
CA GLN A 354 -30.82 13.26 6.81
C GLN A 354 -31.31 14.43 7.67
N ARG A 355 -31.00 15.68 7.29
CA ARG A 355 -31.23 16.90 8.09
C ARG A 355 -30.59 16.84 9.49
N ASP A 356 -29.43 16.19 9.61
CA ASP A 356 -28.68 16.09 10.85
C ASP A 356 -27.79 17.33 11.04
N PHE A 357 -28.42 18.46 11.35
CA PHE A 357 -27.74 19.77 11.47
C PHE A 357 -26.69 19.80 12.58
N LYS A 358 -26.84 18.96 13.61
CA LYS A 358 -25.85 18.86 14.68
C LYS A 358 -24.56 18.25 14.16
N LYS A 359 -24.64 17.09 13.49
CA LYS A 359 -23.45 16.48 12.89
C LYS A 359 -22.84 17.33 11.78
N LEU A 360 -23.65 18.07 11.02
CA LEU A 360 -23.14 19.04 10.05
C LEU A 360 -22.32 20.15 10.73
N SER A 361 -22.83 20.72 11.83
CA SER A 361 -22.09 21.73 12.60
C SER A 361 -20.75 21.20 13.11
N ASP A 362 -20.74 19.98 13.67
CA ASP A 362 -19.52 19.34 14.17
C ASP A 362 -18.51 19.10 13.02
N LEU A 363 -19.00 18.64 11.86
CA LEU A 363 -18.17 18.39 10.68
C LEU A 363 -17.53 19.65 10.11
N TYR A 364 -18.29 20.76 10.03
CA TYR A 364 -17.74 22.04 9.59
C TYR A 364 -16.75 22.62 10.59
N TYR A 365 -16.93 22.36 11.89
CA TYR A 365 -15.95 22.70 12.92
C TYR A 365 -14.64 21.92 12.73
N ASP A 366 -14.72 20.62 12.41
CA ASP A 366 -13.54 19.81 12.11
C ASP A 366 -12.79 20.29 10.85
N ILE A 367 -13.51 20.68 9.79
CA ILE A 367 -12.92 21.27 8.58
C ILE A 367 -12.26 22.62 8.90
N HIS A 368 -12.91 23.47 9.69
CA HIS A 368 -12.33 24.72 10.16
C HIS A 368 -11.02 24.46 10.92
N ARG A 369 -11.03 23.51 11.85
CA ARG A 369 -9.85 23.12 12.63
C ARG A 369 -8.73 22.59 11.74
N SER A 370 -9.04 21.82 10.69
CA SER A 370 -8.01 21.34 9.76
C SER A 370 -7.34 22.49 9.01
N TYR A 371 -8.09 23.48 8.53
CA TYR A 371 -7.51 24.64 7.84
C TYR A 371 -6.76 25.58 8.79
N LEU A 372 -7.24 25.76 10.01
CA LEU A 372 -6.48 26.46 11.05
C LEU A 372 -5.13 25.77 11.26
N LYS A 373 -5.12 24.44 11.31
CA LYS A 373 -3.88 23.69 11.47
C LYS A 373 -2.96 23.83 10.26
N VAL A 374 -3.49 23.83 9.03
CA VAL A 374 -2.70 24.11 7.81
C VAL A 374 -2.06 25.49 7.90
N ALA A 375 -2.81 26.53 8.25
CA ALA A 375 -2.29 27.89 8.35
C ALA A 375 -1.14 28.02 9.39
N GLU A 376 -1.18 27.26 10.48
CA GLU A 376 -0.12 27.25 11.50
C GLU A 376 1.20 26.60 11.02
N VAL A 377 1.13 25.66 10.08
CA VAL A 377 2.24 24.74 9.77
C VAL A 377 2.72 24.82 8.32
N VAL A 378 1.93 25.42 7.42
CA VAL A 378 2.28 25.57 6.01
C VAL A 378 3.58 26.35 5.88
N ASN A 379 4.49 25.86 5.03
CA ASN A 379 5.79 26.45 4.75
C ASN A 379 6.69 26.68 5.98
N SER A 380 6.37 26.06 7.12
CA SER A 380 7.19 26.12 8.33
C SER A 380 8.30 25.06 8.35
N GLU A 381 8.33 24.15 7.36
CA GLU A 381 9.15 22.93 7.31
C GLU A 381 8.99 21.99 8.53
N LYS A 382 8.03 22.25 9.42
CA LYS A 382 7.76 21.41 10.61
C LYS A 382 7.08 20.09 10.27
N ARG A 383 6.42 20.01 9.11
CA ARG A 383 5.73 18.79 8.62
C ARG A 383 6.66 17.93 7.79
N LEU A 384 6.81 16.68 8.21
CA LEU A 384 7.71 15.72 7.58
C LEU A 384 6.90 14.52 7.07
N PHE A 385 6.57 14.52 5.78
CA PHE A 385 5.74 13.48 5.15
C PHE A 385 6.48 12.18 4.83
N GLY A 386 7.81 12.17 5.01
CA GLY A 386 8.67 11.03 4.78
C GLY A 386 9.77 11.30 3.75
N ARG A 387 10.68 10.33 3.64
CA ARG A 387 11.78 10.32 2.67
C ARG A 387 11.61 9.16 1.70
N TYR A 388 12.15 9.31 0.50
CA TYR A 388 11.99 8.31 -0.54
C TYR A 388 13.33 7.66 -0.87
N TYR A 389 13.29 6.35 -1.08
CA TYR A 389 14.47 5.55 -1.43
C TYR A 389 14.15 4.62 -2.59
N ARG A 390 14.99 4.61 -3.62
CA ARG A 390 14.99 3.55 -4.62
C ARG A 390 15.72 2.35 -4.05
N VAL A 391 15.05 1.20 -4.02
CA VAL A 391 15.60 -0.09 -3.57
C VAL A 391 15.48 -1.08 -4.71
N ALA A 392 16.60 -1.68 -5.11
CA ALA A 392 16.65 -2.72 -6.14
C ALA A 392 17.28 -4.00 -5.60
N PHE A 393 16.79 -5.14 -6.08
CA PHE A 393 17.18 -6.47 -5.63
C PHE A 393 17.91 -7.22 -6.74
N TYR A 394 19.05 -7.85 -6.41
CA TYR A 394 19.82 -8.68 -7.33
C TYR A 394 20.34 -9.95 -6.64
N GLY A 395 20.37 -11.08 -7.35
CA GLY A 395 20.59 -12.41 -6.78
C GLY A 395 19.41 -13.37 -7.02
N GLN A 396 19.32 -13.91 -8.23
CA GLN A 396 18.23 -14.81 -8.69
C GLN A 396 17.95 -15.99 -7.74
N GLY A 397 18.98 -16.55 -7.10
CA GLY A 397 18.85 -17.67 -6.16
C GLY A 397 18.24 -17.30 -4.79
N PHE A 398 18.07 -16.01 -4.51
CA PHE A 398 17.54 -15.50 -3.23
C PHE A 398 16.24 -14.74 -3.43
N PHE A 399 16.18 -13.85 -4.43
CA PHE A 399 15.06 -12.93 -4.64
C PHE A 399 14.00 -13.48 -5.59
N GLU A 400 14.29 -14.52 -6.37
CA GLU A 400 13.34 -15.20 -7.27
C GLU A 400 12.54 -14.23 -8.16
N GLU A 401 11.27 -13.98 -7.84
CA GLU A 401 10.40 -13.05 -8.57
C GLU A 401 10.81 -11.58 -8.39
N GLU A 402 11.55 -11.24 -7.35
CA GLU A 402 12.02 -9.88 -7.05
C GLU A 402 13.33 -9.53 -7.76
N GLU A 403 13.95 -10.49 -8.45
CA GLU A 403 15.20 -10.28 -9.17
C GLU A 403 15.09 -9.15 -10.21
N GLY A 404 15.99 -8.18 -10.11
CA GLY A 404 16.07 -7.04 -11.03
C GLY A 404 14.92 -6.05 -10.92
N LYS A 405 13.99 -6.24 -9.97
CA LYS A 405 12.92 -5.26 -9.71
C LYS A 405 13.46 -4.10 -8.88
N GLU A 406 12.91 -2.92 -9.17
CA GLU A 406 13.18 -1.69 -8.45
C GLU A 406 11.89 -1.11 -7.87
N TYR A 407 11.99 -0.58 -6.67
CA TYR A 407 10.86 -0.01 -5.95
C TYR A 407 11.25 1.33 -5.34
N ILE A 408 10.29 2.25 -5.28
CA ILE A 408 10.37 3.42 -4.42
C ILE A 408 9.79 3.04 -3.07
N TYR A 409 10.55 3.22 -2.00
CA TYR A 409 10.16 3.06 -0.60
C TYR A 409 9.91 4.44 0.00
N LYS A 410 8.78 4.63 0.66
CA LYS A 410 8.48 5.83 1.45
C LYS A 410 8.76 5.54 2.93
N GLU A 411 9.81 6.12 3.51
CA GLU A 411 10.18 5.94 4.92
C GLU A 411 9.70 7.10 5.82
N PRO A 412 9.47 6.85 7.11
CA PRO A 412 9.04 7.87 8.06
C PRO A 412 10.00 9.05 8.19
N LYS A 413 9.41 10.25 8.32
CA LYS A 413 10.03 11.54 8.72
C LYS A 413 11.50 11.71 8.27
N LEU A 414 12.45 11.48 9.16
CA LEU A 414 13.89 11.78 8.98
C LEU A 414 14.76 10.54 8.76
N THR A 415 14.16 9.39 8.41
CA THR A 415 14.91 8.14 8.19
C THR A 415 16.13 8.41 7.31
N GLY A 416 17.31 8.00 7.78
CA GLY A 416 18.56 8.21 7.05
C GLY A 416 18.86 7.07 6.08
N LEU A 417 19.72 7.31 5.07
CA LEU A 417 20.15 6.25 4.14
C LEU A 417 20.77 5.05 4.88
N SER A 418 21.56 5.31 5.92
CA SER A 418 22.16 4.26 6.75
C SER A 418 21.11 3.43 7.49
N GLU A 419 20.05 4.07 7.98
CA GLU A 419 19.01 3.42 8.78
C GLU A 419 18.20 2.43 7.93
N ILE A 420 17.70 2.86 6.77
CA ILE A 420 17.01 1.95 5.84
C ILE A 420 17.95 0.85 5.34
N SER A 421 19.22 1.18 5.03
CA SER A 421 20.19 0.19 4.56
C SER A 421 20.46 -0.89 5.61
N GLN A 422 20.61 -0.50 6.89
CA GLN A 422 20.79 -1.43 8.00
C GLN A 422 19.53 -2.24 8.29
N ARG A 423 18.35 -1.62 8.21
CA ARG A 423 17.06 -2.32 8.37
C ARG A 423 16.89 -3.42 7.33
N LEU A 424 17.12 -3.11 6.06
CA LEU A 424 17.03 -4.07 4.96
C LEU A 424 18.14 -5.12 5.04
N LEU A 425 19.39 -4.73 5.34
CA LEU A 425 20.48 -5.68 5.56
C LEU A 425 20.12 -6.68 6.66
N LYS A 426 19.63 -6.21 7.81
CA LYS A 426 19.22 -7.06 8.93
C LYS A 426 18.08 -8.00 8.52
N LEU A 427 17.02 -7.47 7.89
CA LEU A 427 15.87 -8.24 7.46
C LEU A 427 16.27 -9.43 6.56
N TYR A 428 17.08 -9.16 5.54
CA TYR A 428 17.48 -10.19 4.59
C TYR A 428 18.63 -11.06 5.10
N ALA A 429 19.50 -10.55 5.97
CA ALA A 429 20.50 -11.37 6.67
C ALA A 429 19.83 -12.40 7.59
N ASP A 430 18.76 -12.02 8.29
CA ASP A 430 17.96 -12.94 9.11
C ASP A 430 17.26 -14.02 8.25
N LYS A 431 16.96 -13.71 6.98
CA LYS A 431 16.31 -14.63 6.04
C LYS A 431 17.30 -15.57 5.32
N PHE A 432 18.41 -15.04 4.84
CA PHE A 432 19.33 -15.73 3.93
C PHE A 432 20.69 -16.07 4.55
N GLY A 433 20.98 -15.57 5.76
CA GLY A 433 22.28 -15.67 6.42
C GLY A 433 23.11 -14.39 6.23
N ALA A 434 23.77 -13.93 7.29
CA ALA A 434 24.49 -12.66 7.31
C ALA A 434 25.62 -12.56 6.26
N ASP A 435 26.30 -13.67 5.99
CA ASP A 435 27.40 -13.71 5.01
C ASP A 435 26.93 -13.70 3.55
N ASN A 436 25.62 -13.92 3.33
CA ASN A 436 25.03 -14.02 1.99
C ASN A 436 24.43 -12.71 1.48
N VAL A 437 24.38 -11.63 2.29
CA VAL A 437 23.69 -10.39 1.94
C VAL A 437 24.64 -9.20 1.89
N LYS A 438 24.58 -8.39 0.83
CA LYS A 438 25.39 -7.18 0.65
C LYS A 438 24.56 -5.98 0.23
N ILE A 439 24.84 -4.83 0.84
CA ILE A 439 24.29 -3.55 0.40
C ILE A 439 25.21 -2.92 -0.66
N ILE A 440 24.64 -2.58 -1.81
CA ILE A 440 25.31 -1.74 -2.81
C ILE A 440 25.02 -0.29 -2.46
N GLN A 441 26.04 0.42 -1.97
CA GLN A 441 25.96 1.85 -1.62
C GLN A 441 26.09 2.77 -2.82
N ASP A 442 26.63 2.25 -3.92
CA ASP A 442 26.80 3.00 -5.16
C ASP A 442 25.45 3.14 -5.88
N SER A 443 25.16 4.31 -6.46
CA SER A 443 23.91 4.60 -7.16
C SER A 443 23.97 4.36 -8.69
N ASN A 444 25.11 3.95 -9.23
CA ASN A 444 25.23 3.64 -10.65
C ASN A 444 24.38 2.44 -11.03
N LYS A 445 24.10 2.33 -12.33
CA LYS A 445 23.42 1.17 -12.89
C LYS A 445 24.27 -0.07 -12.66
N VAL A 446 23.73 -1.01 -11.91
CA VAL A 446 24.38 -2.30 -11.62
C VAL A 446 24.25 -3.21 -12.83
N ASN A 447 25.37 -3.81 -13.23
CA ASN A 447 25.41 -4.87 -14.23
C ASN A 447 25.39 -6.21 -13.50
N PRO A 448 24.32 -7.03 -13.64
CA PRO A 448 24.21 -8.30 -12.92
C PRO A 448 25.36 -9.29 -13.20
N LYS A 449 26.07 -9.14 -14.32
CA LYS A 449 27.22 -9.99 -14.67
C LYS A 449 28.44 -9.76 -13.79
N ASP A 450 28.52 -8.60 -13.15
CA ASP A 450 29.66 -8.21 -12.30
C ASP A 450 29.42 -8.59 -10.83
N LEU A 451 28.25 -9.15 -10.51
CA LEU A 451 27.87 -9.60 -9.17
C LEU A 451 28.21 -11.07 -8.93
N ASP A 452 28.51 -11.43 -7.69
CA ASP A 452 28.69 -12.83 -7.30
C ASP A 452 27.31 -13.53 -7.24
N PRO A 453 27.03 -14.54 -8.07
CA PRO A 453 25.74 -15.22 -8.08
C PRO A 453 25.42 -15.97 -6.78
N LYS A 454 26.39 -16.13 -5.85
CA LYS A 454 26.19 -16.73 -4.53
C LYS A 454 25.70 -15.75 -3.47
N LEU A 455 25.57 -14.46 -3.79
CA LEU A 455 25.18 -13.42 -2.84
C LEU A 455 23.88 -12.73 -3.26
N ALA A 456 23.13 -12.28 -2.27
CA ALA A 456 21.99 -11.40 -2.40
C ALA A 456 22.43 -9.94 -2.25
N TYR A 457 22.21 -9.13 -3.28
CA TYR A 457 22.55 -7.72 -3.29
C TYR A 457 21.29 -6.85 -3.21
N ILE A 458 21.37 -5.81 -2.38
CA ILE A 458 20.31 -4.81 -2.25
C ILE A 458 20.94 -3.44 -2.49
N GLN A 459 20.51 -2.75 -3.54
CA GLN A 459 20.99 -1.40 -3.85
C GLN A 459 20.00 -0.38 -3.30
N VAL A 460 20.47 0.52 -2.44
CA VAL A 460 19.64 1.55 -1.79
C VAL A 460 20.14 2.93 -2.17
N THR A 461 19.27 3.74 -2.78
CA THR A 461 19.61 5.08 -3.28
C THR A 461 18.58 6.07 -2.76
N TYR A 462 19.01 7.17 -2.14
CA TYR A 462 18.11 8.26 -1.78
C TYR A 462 17.58 8.96 -3.03
N VAL A 463 16.28 9.23 -3.04
CA VAL A 463 15.61 9.96 -4.14
C VAL A 463 14.74 11.07 -3.57
N THR A 464 14.54 12.12 -4.36
CA THR A 464 13.59 13.20 -4.04
C THR A 464 12.45 13.21 -5.05
N PRO A 465 11.25 13.71 -4.70
CA PRO A 465 10.20 13.98 -5.68
C PRO A 465 10.74 14.84 -6.83
N PHE A 466 10.32 14.53 -8.06
CA PHE A 466 10.71 15.26 -9.26
C PHE A 466 9.49 15.92 -9.89
N PHE A 467 9.61 17.20 -10.20
CA PHE A 467 8.58 18.01 -10.84
C PHE A 467 9.17 18.70 -12.07
N GLU A 468 8.39 18.76 -13.14
CA GLU A 468 8.72 19.63 -14.27
C GLU A 468 8.44 21.09 -13.91
N GLU A 469 9.01 22.04 -14.65
CA GLU A 469 8.95 23.48 -14.34
C GLU A 469 7.51 23.97 -14.11
N LYS A 470 6.58 23.62 -15.02
CA LYS A 470 5.15 23.94 -14.87
C LYS A 470 4.49 23.30 -13.66
N GLU A 471 4.86 22.06 -13.33
CA GLU A 471 4.31 21.36 -12.16
C GLU A 471 4.87 21.95 -10.86
N ALA A 472 6.11 22.41 -10.87
CA ALA A 472 6.75 23.08 -9.74
C ALA A 472 6.13 24.47 -9.46
N GLU A 473 5.60 25.14 -10.48
CA GLU A 473 4.82 26.38 -10.32
C GLU A 473 3.48 26.14 -9.60
N ASP A 474 2.80 25.03 -9.91
CA ASP A 474 1.52 24.66 -9.28
C ASP A 474 1.69 24.11 -7.85
N ARG A 475 2.81 23.42 -7.57
CA ARG A 475 3.07 22.77 -6.27
C ARG A 475 3.88 23.67 -5.35
N MET A 476 3.20 24.63 -4.72
CA MET A 476 3.83 25.66 -3.91
C MET A 476 4.09 25.24 -2.46
N THR A 477 3.32 24.29 -1.93
CA THR A 477 3.37 23.91 -0.50
C THR A 477 4.09 22.58 -0.26
N ASP A 478 4.58 22.39 0.97
CA ASP A 478 5.18 21.12 1.40
C ASP A 478 4.24 19.92 1.20
N PHE A 479 2.94 20.10 1.41
CA PHE A 479 1.94 19.07 1.20
C PHE A 479 1.85 18.66 -0.27
N GLU A 480 1.73 19.64 -1.17
CA GLU A 480 1.64 19.41 -2.61
C GLU A 480 2.90 18.70 -3.12
N MET A 481 4.09 19.03 -2.62
CA MET A 481 5.32 18.33 -2.99
C MET A 481 5.39 16.87 -2.50
N HIS A 482 4.47 16.42 -1.63
CA HIS A 482 4.47 15.08 -1.02
C HIS A 482 3.13 14.34 -1.13
N HIS A 483 2.24 14.82 -2.00
CA HIS A 483 0.93 14.23 -2.20
C HIS A 483 0.62 14.07 -3.69
N ASN A 484 0.11 12.90 -4.06
CA ASN A 484 -0.11 12.50 -5.45
C ASN A 484 1.14 12.71 -6.32
N ILE A 485 2.26 12.11 -5.88
CA ILE A 485 3.54 12.12 -6.60
C ILE A 485 3.91 10.71 -7.08
N ASN A 486 4.51 10.59 -8.27
CA ASN A 486 4.99 9.29 -8.77
C ASN A 486 6.35 9.38 -9.50
N ARG A 487 6.97 10.56 -9.54
CA ARG A 487 8.27 10.77 -10.18
C ARG A 487 9.30 11.13 -9.13
N PHE A 488 10.44 10.48 -9.21
CA PHE A 488 11.53 10.61 -8.26
C PHE A 488 12.85 10.78 -8.99
N VAL A 489 13.75 11.59 -8.47
CA VAL A 489 15.05 11.86 -9.08
C VAL A 489 16.18 11.54 -8.10
N PHE A 490 17.26 11.01 -8.65
CA PHE A 490 18.58 11.00 -7.99
C PHE A 490 19.65 11.37 -9.01
N GLU A 491 20.80 11.80 -8.49
CA GLU A 491 21.92 12.24 -9.29
C GLU A 491 23.15 11.41 -8.95
N THR A 492 23.89 10.99 -9.97
CA THR A 492 25.11 10.19 -9.81
C THR A 492 26.29 10.89 -10.47
N PRO A 493 27.37 11.22 -9.73
CA PRO A 493 28.55 11.85 -10.29
C PRO A 493 29.39 10.84 -11.08
N PHE A 494 29.96 11.28 -12.20
CA PHE A 494 30.91 10.50 -12.99
C PHE A 494 31.88 11.42 -13.73
N THR A 495 32.95 10.87 -14.28
CA THR A 495 33.92 11.58 -15.13
C THR A 495 34.07 10.83 -16.45
N LEU A 496 34.55 11.50 -17.49
CA LEU A 496 34.82 10.86 -18.79
C LEU A 496 35.87 9.74 -18.71
N SER A 497 36.72 9.77 -17.67
CA SER A 497 37.70 8.71 -17.38
C SER A 497 37.10 7.47 -16.70
N GLY A 498 35.81 7.49 -16.33
CA GLY A 498 35.12 6.42 -15.62
C GLY A 498 35.23 6.48 -14.09
N LYS A 499 35.98 7.42 -13.52
CA LYS A 499 36.00 7.69 -12.06
C LYS A 499 34.71 8.40 -11.63
N LYS A 500 34.31 8.22 -10.36
CA LYS A 500 33.12 8.88 -9.79
C LYS A 500 33.33 10.38 -9.58
N HIS A 501 34.48 10.75 -9.03
CA HIS A 501 34.84 12.13 -8.70
C HIS A 501 36.11 12.54 -9.46
N GLY A 502 36.11 13.79 -9.93
CA GLY A 502 37.23 14.44 -10.61
C GLY A 502 37.30 15.93 -10.30
N GLY A 503 38.17 16.65 -11.03
CA GLY A 503 38.17 18.12 -11.01
C GLY A 503 36.89 18.68 -11.61
N VAL A 504 36.60 19.96 -11.34
CA VAL A 504 35.38 20.61 -11.85
C VAL A 504 35.30 20.58 -13.38
N GLU A 505 36.42 20.61 -14.09
CA GLU A 505 36.48 20.52 -15.56
C GLU A 505 36.14 19.13 -16.14
N GLU A 506 36.19 18.07 -15.33
CA GLU A 506 35.94 16.68 -15.74
C GLU A 506 34.66 16.09 -15.11
N GLN A 507 34.09 16.78 -14.12
CA GLN A 507 32.96 16.27 -13.33
C GLN A 507 31.66 16.38 -14.13
N CYS A 508 31.17 15.24 -14.60
CA CYS A 508 29.84 15.09 -15.17
C CYS A 508 28.84 14.64 -14.10
N LYS A 509 27.56 14.78 -14.40
CA LYS A 509 26.46 14.35 -13.53
C LYS A 509 25.39 13.63 -14.34
N ARG A 510 24.99 12.44 -13.92
CA ARG A 510 23.84 11.74 -14.50
C ARG A 510 22.62 11.96 -13.61
N ARG A 511 21.57 12.56 -14.15
CA ARG A 511 20.27 12.73 -13.50
C ARG A 511 19.35 11.60 -13.95
N THR A 512 18.88 10.80 -13.01
CA THR A 512 17.98 9.67 -13.30
C THR A 512 16.61 9.93 -12.68
N ILE A 513 15.58 9.93 -13.52
CA ILE A 513 14.18 10.10 -13.12
C ILE A 513 13.48 8.75 -13.20
N LEU A 514 12.84 8.35 -12.11
CA LEU A 514 12.11 7.11 -11.94
C LEU A 514 10.61 7.42 -11.87
N THR A 515 9.79 6.62 -12.54
CA THR A 515 8.33 6.70 -12.42
C THR A 515 7.78 5.43 -11.78
N SER A 516 7.06 5.57 -10.67
CA SER A 516 6.38 4.48 -10.00
C SER A 516 5.03 4.16 -10.65
N SER A 517 4.57 2.91 -10.51
CA SER A 517 3.28 2.44 -11.07
C SER A 517 2.05 3.15 -10.51
N HIS A 518 2.13 3.63 -9.26
CA HIS A 518 1.06 4.30 -8.53
C HIS A 518 1.62 5.55 -7.86
N LEU A 519 0.73 6.47 -7.46
CA LEU A 519 1.12 7.72 -6.79
C LEU A 519 1.23 7.51 -5.28
N PHE A 520 2.18 8.19 -4.64
CA PHE A 520 2.26 8.28 -3.18
C PHE A 520 1.41 9.44 -2.63
N PRO A 521 0.82 9.29 -1.43
CA PRO A 521 0.70 8.05 -0.66
C PRO A 521 -0.23 7.03 -1.34
N TYR A 522 -0.05 5.75 -1.03
CA TYR A 522 -0.84 4.64 -1.59
C TYR A 522 -1.25 3.65 -0.50
N VAL A 523 -2.00 2.60 -0.84
CA VAL A 523 -2.29 1.48 0.08
C VAL A 523 -1.05 0.64 0.42
N LYS A 524 0.10 0.94 -0.20
CA LYS A 524 1.39 0.29 0.03
C LYS A 524 2.50 1.33 0.25
N LYS A 525 3.44 1.00 1.14
CA LYS A 525 4.60 1.84 1.48
C LYS A 525 5.72 1.78 0.42
N ARG A 526 5.78 0.70 -0.36
CA ARG A 526 6.67 0.58 -1.53
C ARG A 526 5.89 0.38 -2.81
N ILE A 527 6.35 1.02 -3.89
CA ILE A 527 5.69 0.99 -5.20
C ILE A 527 6.73 0.72 -6.27
N GLN A 528 6.45 -0.25 -7.14
CA GLN A 528 7.38 -0.66 -8.19
C GLN A 528 7.62 0.48 -9.19
N VAL A 529 8.89 0.64 -9.59
CA VAL A 529 9.31 1.51 -10.69
C VAL A 529 8.95 0.82 -12.01
N ILE A 530 8.22 1.52 -12.88
CA ILE A 530 7.79 1.02 -14.19
C ILE A 530 8.49 1.72 -15.36
N ASN A 531 9.10 2.87 -15.11
CA ASN A 531 9.85 3.62 -16.11
C ASN A 531 11.05 4.32 -15.48
N GLN A 532 12.12 4.44 -16.27
CA GLN A 532 13.35 5.13 -15.88
C GLN A 532 13.85 5.93 -17.09
N MET A 533 14.16 7.20 -16.87
CA MET A 533 14.81 8.09 -17.82
C MET A 533 16.11 8.61 -17.22
N SER A 534 17.11 8.85 -18.05
CA SER A 534 18.37 9.44 -17.57
C SER A 534 18.92 10.45 -18.56
N THR A 535 19.41 11.56 -18.03
CA THR A 535 20.04 12.65 -18.76
C THR A 535 21.42 12.90 -18.17
N GLU A 536 22.42 13.04 -19.03
CA GLU A 536 23.79 13.34 -18.61
C GLU A 536 24.08 14.82 -18.83
N LEU A 537 24.62 15.45 -17.79
CA LEU A 537 25.10 16.81 -17.82
C LEU A 537 26.62 16.79 -17.94
N ASN A 538 27.13 17.55 -18.89
CA ASN A 538 28.56 17.79 -19.05
C ASN A 538 29.08 18.75 -17.93
N PRO A 539 30.40 18.94 -17.80
CA PRO A 539 30.95 19.71 -16.68
C PRO A 539 30.47 21.17 -16.57
N ILE A 540 30.28 21.88 -17.69
CA ILE A 540 29.75 23.26 -17.63
C ILE A 540 28.25 23.29 -17.31
N GLU A 541 27.49 22.29 -17.76
CA GLU A 541 26.07 22.12 -17.39
C GLU A 541 25.91 21.80 -15.90
N VAL A 542 26.83 21.03 -15.32
CA VAL A 542 26.88 20.80 -13.86
C VAL A 542 27.10 22.11 -13.12
N ALA A 543 28.05 22.94 -13.55
CA ALA A 543 28.29 24.25 -12.97
C ALA A 543 27.06 25.17 -13.07
N ILE A 544 26.39 25.19 -14.23
CA ILE A 544 25.15 25.95 -14.43
C ILE A 544 24.06 25.49 -13.47
N ASP A 545 23.83 24.18 -13.36
CA ASP A 545 22.79 23.59 -12.51
C ASP A 545 23.05 23.86 -11.01
N GLU A 546 24.27 23.61 -10.53
CA GLU A 546 24.63 23.85 -9.13
C GLU A 546 24.57 25.33 -8.75
N MET A 547 25.07 26.22 -9.61
CA MET A 547 25.03 27.66 -9.34
C MET A 547 23.62 28.21 -9.39
N THR A 548 22.76 27.72 -10.31
CA THR A 548 21.34 28.10 -10.36
C THR A 548 20.63 27.69 -9.07
N ASN A 549 20.83 26.46 -8.61
CA ASN A 549 20.26 25.95 -7.36
C ASN A 549 20.76 26.75 -6.15
N LYS A 550 22.04 27.11 -6.11
CA LYS A 550 22.63 27.94 -5.05
C LYS A 550 21.98 29.33 -4.98
N VAL A 551 21.77 29.98 -6.14
CA VAL A 551 21.08 31.28 -6.24
C VAL A 551 19.64 31.15 -5.75
N ALA A 552 18.90 30.15 -6.23
CA ALA A 552 17.51 29.92 -5.84
C ALA A 552 17.37 29.66 -4.33
N GLU A 553 18.27 28.87 -3.75
CA GLU A 553 18.29 28.57 -2.31
C GLU A 553 18.51 29.84 -1.48
N LEU A 554 19.52 30.66 -1.82
CA LEU A 554 19.79 31.91 -1.10
C LEU A 554 18.65 32.92 -1.25
N LYS A 555 18.09 33.09 -2.46
CA LYS A 555 16.93 33.96 -2.70
C LYS A 555 15.75 33.55 -1.84
N ARG A 556 15.44 32.25 -1.78
CA ARG A 556 14.36 31.72 -0.95
C ARG A 556 14.56 32.03 0.53
N LEU A 557 15.77 31.81 1.06
CA LEU A 557 16.09 32.10 2.47
C LEU A 557 15.96 33.59 2.81
N CYS A 558 16.33 34.48 1.88
CA CYS A 558 16.20 35.92 2.08
C CYS A 558 14.76 36.43 1.99
N ALA A 559 13.86 35.69 1.32
CA ALA A 559 12.48 36.07 1.08
C ALA A 559 11.50 35.57 2.16
N MET A 560 11.96 34.80 3.16
CA MET A 560 11.10 34.31 4.25
C MET A 560 10.65 35.46 5.15
N GLU A 561 9.38 35.44 5.59
CA GLU A 561 8.84 36.44 6.55
C GLU A 561 9.62 36.43 7.87
N GLU A 562 9.91 35.24 8.39
CA GLU A 562 10.85 35.02 9.49
C GLU A 562 12.10 34.31 8.97
N VAL A 563 13.21 35.04 8.86
CA VAL A 563 14.47 34.52 8.32
C VAL A 563 15.18 33.65 9.36
N ASP A 564 15.43 32.39 9.03
CA ASP A 564 16.31 31.50 9.80
C ASP A 564 17.77 31.96 9.64
N MET A 565 18.23 32.76 10.62
CA MET A 565 19.57 33.32 10.66
C MET A 565 20.66 32.24 10.55
N ILE A 566 20.51 31.10 11.23
CA ILE A 566 21.54 30.04 11.25
C ILE A 566 21.66 29.41 9.87
N ARG A 567 20.52 29.08 9.25
CA ARG A 567 20.51 28.48 7.91
C ARG A 567 21.00 29.45 6.84
N LEU A 568 20.60 30.72 6.92
CA LEU A 568 21.11 31.77 6.04
C LEU A 568 22.63 31.90 6.18
N GLN A 569 23.15 32.01 7.41
CA GLN A 569 24.59 32.12 7.67
C GLN A 569 25.36 30.92 7.15
N LEU A 570 24.88 29.70 7.40
CA LEU A 570 25.51 28.47 6.91
C LEU A 570 25.64 28.44 5.38
N LYS A 571 24.55 28.79 4.67
CA LYS A 571 24.51 28.77 3.20
C LYS A 571 25.30 29.91 2.58
N LEU A 572 25.25 31.08 3.19
CA LEU A 572 26.01 32.26 2.77
C LEU A 572 27.52 32.03 2.98
N GLN A 573 27.94 31.52 4.14
CA GLN A 573 29.33 31.17 4.42
C GLN A 573 29.85 30.13 3.43
N GLY A 574 29.08 29.07 3.17
CA GLY A 574 29.40 28.07 2.14
C GLY A 574 29.34 28.57 0.69
N SER A 575 29.09 29.87 0.48
CA SER A 575 29.06 30.53 -0.82
C SER A 575 30.20 31.55 -0.97
N VAL A 576 30.42 32.43 0.02
CA VAL A 576 31.45 33.49 -0.05
C VAL A 576 32.74 33.19 0.73
N SER A 577 32.71 32.29 1.71
CA SER A 577 33.87 31.98 2.58
C SER A 577 34.09 30.47 2.65
N VAL A 578 34.36 29.87 1.50
CA VAL A 578 34.53 28.42 1.36
C VAL A 578 35.92 28.02 1.87
N LYS A 579 35.99 27.19 2.91
CA LYS A 579 37.26 26.74 3.54
C LYS A 579 37.66 25.29 3.21
N VAL A 580 36.73 24.46 2.74
CA VAL A 580 36.92 23.00 2.60
C VAL A 580 36.77 22.51 1.16
N ASN A 581 35.72 22.96 0.45
CA ASN A 581 35.47 22.58 -0.94
C ASN A 581 36.04 23.64 -1.90
N ALA A 582 36.16 23.31 -3.18
CA ALA A 582 36.71 24.23 -4.20
C ALA A 582 35.87 25.53 -4.36
N GLY A 583 34.59 25.49 -4.00
CA GLY A 583 33.68 26.64 -3.95
C GLY A 583 33.23 27.14 -5.33
N PRO A 584 32.29 28.11 -5.37
CA PRO A 584 31.77 28.67 -6.61
C PRO A 584 32.86 29.21 -7.56
N MET A 585 33.92 29.81 -7.03
CA MET A 585 35.00 30.38 -7.85
C MET A 585 35.77 29.33 -8.64
N ALA A 586 35.78 28.06 -8.23
CA ALA A 586 36.35 26.99 -9.04
C ALA A 586 35.64 26.84 -10.39
N TYR A 587 34.31 26.98 -10.42
CA TYR A 587 33.55 26.98 -11.67
C TYR A 587 33.84 28.21 -12.53
N ALA A 588 33.98 29.38 -11.92
CA ALA A 588 34.34 30.60 -12.64
C ALA A 588 35.71 30.44 -13.33
N ARG A 589 36.74 29.98 -12.62
CA ARG A 589 38.09 29.75 -13.20
C ARG A 589 38.07 28.69 -14.30
N ALA A 590 37.36 27.59 -14.09
CA ALA A 590 37.33 26.48 -15.04
C ALA A 590 36.57 26.80 -16.33
N PHE A 591 35.50 27.59 -16.27
CA PHE A 591 34.57 27.74 -17.39
C PHE A 591 34.44 29.16 -17.95
N LEU A 592 34.82 30.21 -17.20
CA LEU A 592 34.62 31.60 -17.60
C LEU A 592 35.90 32.35 -17.97
N GLU A 593 37.07 31.88 -17.52
CA GLU A 593 38.37 32.45 -17.90
C GLU A 593 38.55 32.38 -19.42
N GLU A 594 39.04 33.45 -20.05
CA GLU A 594 39.02 33.61 -21.52
C GLU A 594 39.71 32.48 -22.29
N THR A 595 40.78 31.92 -21.71
CA THR A 595 41.54 30.79 -22.27
C THR A 595 40.73 29.48 -22.25
N ASN A 596 39.88 29.28 -21.24
CA ASN A 596 39.09 28.07 -21.05
C ASN A 596 37.69 28.17 -21.64
N ALA A 597 37.06 29.35 -21.58
CA ALA A 597 35.71 29.61 -22.09
C ALA A 597 35.55 29.21 -23.57
N LYS A 598 36.60 29.40 -24.39
CA LYS A 598 36.63 29.02 -25.82
C LYS A 598 36.48 27.52 -26.07
N LYS A 599 36.60 26.67 -25.04
CA LYS A 599 36.43 25.21 -25.13
C LYS A 599 34.97 24.76 -25.01
N TYR A 600 34.06 25.67 -24.64
CA TYR A 600 32.65 25.37 -24.36
C TYR A 600 31.71 26.16 -25.27
N PRO A 601 30.45 25.72 -25.47
CA PRO A 601 29.47 26.46 -26.26
C PRO A 601 29.20 27.87 -25.72
N ASP A 602 29.25 28.88 -26.60
CA ASP A 602 29.10 30.30 -26.23
C ASP A 602 27.80 30.59 -25.47
N ASN A 603 26.71 29.90 -25.80
CA ASN A 603 25.43 30.03 -25.11
C ASN A 603 25.49 29.56 -23.65
N GLN A 604 26.21 28.47 -23.37
CA GLN A 604 26.40 27.94 -22.01
C GLN A 604 27.31 28.84 -21.19
N VAL A 605 28.41 29.34 -21.77
CA VAL A 605 29.30 30.31 -21.12
C VAL A 605 28.53 31.59 -20.80
N LYS A 606 27.76 32.12 -21.75
CA LYS A 606 26.94 33.34 -21.54
C LYS A 606 25.89 33.13 -20.44
N LEU A 607 25.25 31.97 -20.40
CA LEU A 607 24.29 31.60 -19.36
C LEU A 607 24.97 31.54 -17.98
N LEU A 608 26.10 30.84 -17.87
CA LEU A 608 26.85 30.72 -16.62
C LEU A 608 27.33 32.10 -16.13
N LYS A 609 27.84 32.97 -17.02
CA LYS A 609 28.14 34.38 -16.69
C LYS A 609 26.91 35.09 -16.11
N GLY A 610 25.74 34.93 -16.71
CA GLY A 610 24.48 35.48 -16.22
C GLY A 610 24.12 35.00 -14.80
N ILE A 611 24.29 33.70 -14.53
CA ILE A 611 24.04 33.10 -13.22
C ILE A 611 25.03 33.64 -12.18
N PHE A 612 26.32 33.79 -12.52
CA PHE A 612 27.31 34.36 -11.60
C PHE A 612 27.01 35.82 -11.23
N ARG A 613 26.47 36.63 -12.15
CA ARG A 613 25.98 37.98 -11.80
C ARG A 613 24.83 37.92 -10.79
N GLN A 614 23.85 37.06 -11.03
CA GLN A 614 22.74 36.87 -10.08
C GLN A 614 23.23 36.33 -8.74
N PHE A 615 24.23 35.45 -8.75
CA PHE A 615 24.85 34.91 -7.55
C PHE A 615 25.57 35.98 -6.72
N ALA A 616 26.36 36.84 -7.37
CA ALA A 616 26.98 37.99 -6.75
C ALA A 616 25.93 38.90 -6.09
N GLU A 617 24.90 39.31 -6.84
CA GLU A 617 23.80 40.13 -6.33
C GLU A 617 23.07 39.47 -5.15
N THR A 618 22.78 38.18 -5.26
CA THR A 618 22.06 37.42 -4.21
C THR A 618 22.92 37.30 -2.94
N CYS A 619 24.22 37.08 -3.06
CA CYS A 619 25.13 37.06 -1.91
C CYS A 619 25.19 38.43 -1.21
N GLY A 620 25.25 39.52 -1.98
CA GLY A 620 25.18 40.88 -1.44
C GLY A 620 23.88 41.15 -0.70
N CYS A 621 22.74 40.74 -1.27
CA CYS A 621 21.44 40.83 -0.61
C CYS A 621 21.41 40.01 0.69
N ALA A 622 21.86 38.75 0.64
CA ALA A 622 21.93 37.87 1.81
C ALA A 622 22.81 38.42 2.93
N LEU A 623 23.94 39.07 2.60
CA LEU A 623 24.78 39.77 3.56
C LEU A 623 24.04 40.95 4.20
N GLY A 624 23.30 41.73 3.41
CA GLY A 624 22.50 42.85 3.90
C GLY A 624 21.34 42.40 4.78
N VAL A 625 20.73 41.25 4.49
CA VAL A 625 19.74 40.62 5.37
C VAL A 625 20.41 40.14 6.66
N ASN A 626 21.52 39.43 6.58
CA ASN A 626 22.24 38.93 7.76
C ASN A 626 22.68 40.08 8.69
N GLU A 627 23.15 41.21 8.14
CA GLU A 627 23.55 42.40 8.92
C GLU A 627 22.44 42.95 9.81
N ARG A 628 21.17 42.76 9.42
CA ARG A 628 20.01 43.20 10.21
C ARG A 628 19.61 42.21 11.30
N LEU A 629 20.07 40.96 11.21
CA LEU A 629 19.69 39.85 12.09
C LEU A 629 20.73 39.59 13.18
N ILE A 630 21.99 39.88 12.91
CA ILE A 630 23.11 39.64 13.84
C ILE A 630 23.01 40.47 15.12
N LYS A 631 23.68 39.98 16.16
CA LYS A 631 23.91 40.68 17.43
C LYS A 631 25.36 41.18 17.51
N GLU A 632 25.68 41.97 18.54
CA GLU A 632 27.01 42.58 18.73
C GLU A 632 28.15 41.55 18.72
N ASP A 633 27.91 40.34 19.24
CA ASP A 633 28.89 39.24 19.28
C ASP A 633 29.19 38.62 17.91
N GLN A 634 28.41 38.95 16.86
CA GLN A 634 28.60 38.46 15.49
C GLN A 634 29.07 39.55 14.51
N LEU A 635 29.41 40.75 14.99
CA LEU A 635 29.86 41.85 14.13
C LEU A 635 31.18 41.53 13.41
N GLU A 636 32.15 40.94 14.11
CA GLU A 636 33.43 40.54 13.50
C GLU A 636 33.23 39.50 12.40
N TYR A 637 32.35 38.52 12.64
CA TYR A 637 31.98 37.51 11.64
C TYR A 637 31.35 38.15 10.39
N GLN A 638 30.45 39.12 10.57
CA GLN A 638 29.83 39.83 9.44
C GLN A 638 30.84 40.65 8.63
N GLU A 639 31.78 41.33 9.28
CA GLU A 639 32.83 42.09 8.58
C GLU A 639 33.81 41.17 7.83
N GLU A 640 34.19 40.03 8.42
CA GLU A 640 34.98 38.98 7.73
C GLU A 640 34.23 38.48 6.47
N MET A 641 32.93 38.21 6.60
CA MET A 641 32.08 37.79 5.48
C MET A 641 31.94 38.85 4.38
N LYS A 642 31.81 40.13 4.74
CA LYS A 642 31.82 41.24 3.78
C LYS A 642 33.17 41.38 3.08
N SER A 643 34.28 41.15 3.79
CA SER A 643 35.62 41.14 3.19
C SER A 643 35.77 40.04 2.16
N HIS A 644 35.44 38.79 2.53
CA HIS A 644 35.51 37.66 1.60
C HIS A 644 34.59 37.84 0.38
N TYR A 645 33.43 38.45 0.56
CA TYR A 645 32.55 38.81 -0.56
C TYR A 645 33.18 39.86 -1.49
N LYS A 646 33.88 40.88 -0.97
CA LYS A 646 34.64 41.83 -1.79
C LYS A 646 35.72 41.13 -2.60
N ASP A 647 36.48 40.24 -1.97
CA ASP A 647 37.54 39.48 -2.63
C ASP A 647 36.98 38.59 -3.75
N MET A 648 35.87 37.91 -3.48
CA MET A 648 35.14 37.10 -4.48
C MET A 648 34.68 37.95 -5.67
N LEU A 649 34.15 39.15 -5.45
CA LEU A 649 33.71 40.05 -6.53
C LEU A 649 34.88 40.58 -7.37
N HIS A 650 36.01 40.88 -6.72
CA HIS A 650 37.22 41.30 -7.41
C HIS A 650 37.72 40.20 -8.34
N GLU A 651 37.89 39.00 -7.81
CA GLU A 651 38.32 37.83 -8.59
C GLU A 651 37.33 37.50 -9.72
N LEU A 652 36.03 37.57 -9.45
CA LEU A 652 35.00 37.33 -10.47
C LEU A 652 35.06 38.37 -11.61
N SER A 653 35.33 39.64 -11.26
CA SER A 653 35.48 40.72 -12.24
C SER A 653 36.69 40.50 -13.16
N GLU A 654 37.81 40.04 -12.59
CA GLU A 654 39.01 39.67 -13.35
C GLU A 654 38.75 38.49 -14.28
N ILE A 655 38.11 37.41 -13.80
CA ILE A 655 37.83 36.22 -14.60
C ILE A 655 36.86 36.52 -15.74
N MET A 656 35.82 37.33 -15.48
CA MET A 656 34.78 37.60 -16.46
C MET A 656 35.14 38.72 -17.46
N ASN A 657 36.24 39.46 -17.22
CA ASN A 657 36.66 40.67 -17.92
C ASN A 657 35.55 41.74 -17.95
N GLU A 658 34.84 41.92 -16.84
CA GLU A 658 33.77 42.91 -16.68
C GLU A 658 33.70 43.39 -15.22
N GLN A 659 33.20 44.60 -14.99
CA GLN A 659 33.05 45.12 -13.64
C GLN A 659 31.81 44.53 -12.97
N VAL A 660 32.00 43.66 -11.96
CA VAL A 660 30.92 43.17 -11.11
C VAL A 660 30.84 44.08 -9.87
N SER A 661 29.83 44.95 -9.83
CA SER A 661 29.75 46.03 -8.85
C SER A 661 29.17 45.61 -7.49
N TRP A 662 29.63 46.31 -6.45
CA TRP A 662 29.10 46.22 -5.08
C TRP A 662 27.73 46.90 -5.00
N ILE A 663 26.68 46.18 -4.62
CA ILE A 663 25.36 46.78 -4.34
C ILE A 663 25.32 47.14 -2.86
N GLN A 664 25.47 48.43 -2.56
CA GLN A 664 25.64 48.94 -1.20
C GLN A 664 24.33 49.39 -0.51
N SER A 665 23.14 49.09 -1.07
CA SER A 665 21.90 49.49 -0.40
C SER A 665 20.70 48.61 -0.74
N VAL A 666 19.93 48.27 0.29
CA VAL A 666 18.61 47.62 0.18
C VAL A 666 17.54 48.60 -0.35
N SER A 667 17.89 49.87 -0.55
CA SER A 667 16.99 50.96 -0.97
C SER A 667 16.49 50.85 -2.41
N HIS A 668 17.09 49.99 -3.25
CA HIS A 668 16.71 49.84 -4.67
C HIS A 668 15.67 48.74 -4.93
N MET A 669 15.31 47.92 -3.92
CA MET A 669 14.39 46.78 -4.14
C MET A 669 12.90 47.11 -3.98
N THR A 670 12.52 48.27 -3.44
CA THR A 670 11.11 48.72 -3.49
C THR A 670 10.62 48.98 -4.93
N PHE A 671 11.52 49.06 -5.91
CA PHE A 671 11.14 49.28 -7.30
C PHE A 671 10.86 48.00 -8.10
N ILE A 672 11.33 46.83 -7.65
CA ILE A 672 11.16 45.56 -8.38
C ILE A 672 9.92 44.79 -7.92
N HIS A 673 9.43 45.00 -6.70
CA HIS A 673 8.14 44.43 -6.28
C HIS A 673 6.92 44.94 -7.06
N SER A 674 7.04 46.10 -7.71
CA SER A 674 5.94 46.71 -8.47
C SER A 674 5.73 46.11 -9.87
N PHE A 675 6.70 45.34 -10.41
CA PHE A 675 6.66 44.88 -11.81
C PHE A 675 6.32 43.41 -12.00
N ASN A 676 6.17 42.61 -10.94
CA ASN A 676 5.81 41.19 -11.02
C ASN A 676 4.40 40.86 -10.47
N ILE A 677 3.54 41.86 -10.27
CA ILE A 677 2.13 41.66 -9.86
C ILE A 677 1.13 41.87 -11.02
N LEU A 678 1.61 42.17 -12.22
CA LEU A 678 0.78 42.19 -13.43
C LEU A 678 1.50 41.42 -14.54
N TYR A 679 1.27 40.11 -14.61
CA TYR A 679 0.86 39.36 -15.82
C TYR A 679 0.41 37.96 -15.46
#